data_AF-A0A4X1UW21-F1
#
_entry.id   AF-A0A4X1UW21-F1
#
_cell.length_a   1.000
_cell.length_b   1.000
_cell.length_c   1.000
_cell.angle_alpha   90.00
_cell.angle_beta   90.00
_cell.angle_gamma   90.00
#
_symmetry.space_group_name_H-M   'P 1'
#
loop_
_entity.id
_entity.type
_entity.pdbx_description
1 polymer ?
#
loop_
_entity_poly.entity_id
_entity_poly.type
_entity_poly.pdbx_seq_one_letter_code
_entity_poly.pdbx_strand_id
1 'polypeptide(L)'
;MEVLKEKVEEEEAAEREEAAERAERREKAMWPMEVQKEESTVTQEMLRDLERKLSEIEVSIPEKPSTFTNDPIDVSKLPLSYQSNTLKEEHLLQVADNFSRQYSHLCPDRVPLFLHPLNECKVPKFVSTTIRPTLMPYPELYNWDTCAQFVSDFLSMVPLPDPLKPAVQEEEKAPPKKYAIRPPRDLSSRFEQEQEMKRQKAIQAEEEQRLRQEEERLMEEESAKTDPLHGLRVHSWVLVLAGKREVPESFFIDPFTARSYGKDDDHFLGIESLWNHKNYWVNMQDCWNCCKDLVFDLGDPVKWEYMLLDTSKPLLSLTEGDDSEMSEMNDEDDVENLGKEDEDESFDMPPAWVERIEISPEAFETRCPNGKKVIQYKRAKLEKWAPYVNTNGLVSRLTSYEDLECTKILEVKEWFQNREDMLELRHVNKITGLIIDSFKPGHSQALRVHSYTSMQPERDRVMEFYETARVDGLIKREETAKTMTEYYQGRPDFLSYRHVDFGPRVKKTALNSAESNPRPVVKITERFLRNPEKPADEDVAERVFMILDERIQLRYHCREDHITASKREFLRRTEVDSKGNKIIMTPDMCISFEVEPTEHTKKLLYQYEAMMKLKDEEKLSRHQAWESELEVLEILKLREEEEAAHALTISIYDTKRNEKSKEYREAMERVMHEEHLRQMEAQLDYLAPFLAQLPPGEKLTRWQAVRLKDECLSDFKQRLIDKANLIQARFEKETQELQKKQQWYQENQVTLTPEDEDLYLSYCSQAMFRIRILEQRLNRHKELAPLKYLALEEKLYKDPRLVEILKVFV
;
A
#
# COMPACT_ATOMS: atom_id res chain seq x y z
N MET A 1 38.66 -0.45 66.59
CA MET A 1 39.08 0.97 66.64
C MET A 1 39.21 1.61 65.26
N GLU A 2 39.05 0.88 64.15
CA GLU A 2 38.94 1.48 62.80
C GLU A 2 37.50 1.86 62.43
N VAL A 3 36.48 1.11 62.86
CA VAL A 3 35.06 1.42 62.57
C VAL A 3 34.54 2.68 63.30
N LEU A 4 35.21 3.12 64.36
CA LEU A 4 34.90 4.38 65.07
C LEU A 4 35.68 5.58 64.52
N LYS A 5 36.69 5.36 63.68
CA LYS A 5 37.41 6.43 62.98
C LYS A 5 36.69 6.80 61.68
N GLU A 6 36.19 5.80 60.97
CA GLU A 6 35.47 5.99 59.70
C GLU A 6 34.16 6.75 59.90
N LYS A 7 33.40 6.45 60.97
CA LYS A 7 32.17 7.21 61.30
C LYS A 7 32.41 8.65 61.76
N VAL A 8 33.55 8.94 62.38
CA VAL A 8 33.88 10.30 62.84
C VAL A 8 34.43 11.13 61.67
N GLU A 9 35.13 10.51 60.71
CA GLU A 9 35.55 11.20 59.47
C GLU A 9 34.37 11.48 58.52
N GLU A 10 33.37 10.60 58.48
CA GLU A 10 32.16 10.80 57.67
C GLU A 10 31.25 11.90 58.25
N GLU A 11 31.17 12.00 59.58
CA GLU A 11 30.41 13.05 60.28
C GLU A 11 31.13 14.42 60.25
N GLU A 12 32.47 14.46 60.35
CA GLU A 12 33.25 15.69 60.16
C GLU A 12 33.29 16.18 58.69
N ALA A 13 33.14 15.29 57.70
CA ALA A 13 33.03 15.66 56.29
C ALA A 13 31.68 16.31 55.99
N ALA A 14 30.59 15.78 56.55
CA ALA A 14 29.25 16.35 56.43
C ALA A 14 29.13 17.73 57.10
N GLU A 15 29.74 17.95 58.27
CA GLU A 15 29.76 19.28 58.92
C GLU A 15 30.60 20.32 58.17
N ARG A 16 31.65 19.92 57.44
CA ARG A 16 32.46 20.84 56.61
C ARG A 16 31.72 21.26 55.32
N GLU A 17 30.92 20.37 54.75
CA GLU A 17 30.12 20.66 53.55
C GLU A 17 28.93 21.58 53.89
N GLU A 18 28.25 21.36 55.02
CA GLU A 18 27.15 22.23 55.48
C GLU A 18 27.64 23.62 55.98
N ALA A 19 28.88 23.71 56.47
CA ALA A 19 29.51 24.98 56.83
C ALA A 19 29.97 25.79 55.61
N ALA A 20 30.37 25.12 54.51
CA ALA A 20 30.71 25.77 53.24
C ALA A 20 29.45 26.33 52.55
N GLU A 21 28.33 25.59 52.57
CA GLU A 21 27.05 26.04 52.02
C GLU A 21 26.43 27.21 52.82
N ARG A 22 26.64 27.28 54.15
CA ARG A 22 26.26 28.45 54.98
C ARG A 22 27.15 29.68 54.78
N ALA A 23 28.43 29.48 54.42
CA ALA A 23 29.34 30.59 54.14
C ALA A 23 29.01 31.26 52.79
N GLU A 24 28.68 30.47 51.76
CA GLU A 24 28.33 30.99 50.43
C GLU A 24 26.94 31.67 50.41
N ARG A 25 26.00 31.21 51.25
CA ARG A 25 24.72 31.92 51.50
C ARG A 25 24.87 33.22 52.29
N ARG A 26 25.93 33.40 53.09
CA ARG A 26 26.19 34.65 53.83
C ARG A 26 26.92 35.70 53.01
N GLU A 27 27.58 35.34 51.91
CA GLU A 27 28.30 36.29 51.05
C GLU A 27 27.42 36.95 49.98
N LYS A 28 26.24 36.39 49.66
CA LYS A 28 25.23 37.04 48.79
C LYS A 28 24.21 37.92 49.53
N ALA A 29 24.34 38.06 50.85
CA ALA A 29 23.44 38.85 51.69
C ALA A 29 24.16 39.97 52.46
N MET A 30 25.05 40.74 51.80
CA MET A 30 25.44 42.09 52.27
C MET A 30 26.37 42.82 51.26
N TRP A 31 25.82 43.75 50.47
CA TRP A 31 26.46 45.04 50.22
C TRP A 31 25.37 46.14 50.10
N PRO A 32 25.58 47.37 50.61
CA PRO A 32 24.52 48.19 51.18
C PRO A 32 23.66 49.02 50.23
N MET A 33 22.44 49.23 50.72
CA MET A 33 21.50 50.31 50.40
C MET A 33 22.13 51.68 50.69
N GLU A 34 22.32 52.51 49.67
CA GLU A 34 22.27 53.98 49.76
C GLU A 34 22.31 54.60 48.35
N VAL A 35 21.19 54.64 47.61
CA VAL A 35 20.88 55.72 46.66
C VAL A 35 19.36 55.88 46.58
N GLN A 36 18.95 57.14 46.61
CA GLN A 36 17.58 57.65 46.66
C GLN A 36 16.71 57.18 45.48
N LYS A 37 15.40 57.07 45.76
CA LYS A 37 14.31 57.07 44.78
C LYS A 37 14.52 58.19 43.74
N GLU A 38 14.67 57.81 42.48
CA GLU A 38 14.15 58.59 41.36
C GLU A 38 13.35 57.64 40.46
N GLU A 39 12.04 57.79 40.48
CA GLU A 39 11.13 57.22 39.49
C GLU A 39 11.43 57.91 38.14
N SER A 40 12.23 57.28 37.28
CA SER A 40 12.32 57.69 35.88
C SER A 40 11.09 57.16 35.14
N THR A 41 10.00 57.91 35.24
CA THR A 41 8.89 57.79 34.29
C THR A 41 9.44 57.97 32.88
N VAL A 42 9.30 56.94 32.04
CA VAL A 42 9.61 57.03 30.61
C VAL A 42 8.67 58.09 30.03
N THR A 43 9.21 59.25 29.69
CA THR A 43 8.40 60.32 29.10
C THR A 43 8.05 59.96 27.66
N GLN A 44 6.85 60.37 27.24
CA GLN A 44 6.28 60.12 25.91
C GLN A 44 7.18 60.63 24.76
N GLU A 45 8.13 61.52 25.05
CA GLU A 45 9.16 61.98 24.11
C GLU A 45 10.26 60.93 23.86
N MET A 46 10.66 60.14 24.86
CA MET A 46 11.66 59.08 24.68
C MET A 46 11.12 57.90 23.86
N LEU A 47 9.83 57.58 24.01
CA LEU A 47 9.13 56.59 23.17
C LEU A 47 9.05 57.06 21.71
N ARG A 48 8.73 58.34 21.47
CA ARG A 48 8.74 58.93 20.12
C ARG A 48 10.13 59.01 19.51
N ASP A 49 11.16 59.23 20.32
CA ASP A 49 12.56 59.23 19.85
C ASP A 49 13.03 57.81 19.47
N LEU A 50 12.55 56.78 20.18
CA LEU A 50 12.78 55.37 19.83
C LEU A 50 12.00 54.97 18.56
N GLU A 51 10.74 55.40 18.44
CA GLU A 51 9.89 55.22 17.25
C GLU A 51 10.51 55.87 16.01
N ARG A 52 11.06 57.08 16.16
CA ARG A 52 11.79 57.80 15.09
C ARG A 52 13.08 57.08 14.71
N LYS A 53 13.84 56.57 15.70
CA LYS A 53 15.07 55.78 15.44
C LYS A 53 14.79 54.41 14.82
N LEU A 54 13.65 53.80 15.11
CA LEU A 54 13.21 52.53 14.53
C LEU A 54 12.63 52.69 13.11
N SER A 55 12.05 53.87 12.79
CA SER A 55 11.53 54.19 11.45
C SER A 55 12.61 54.69 10.47
N GLU A 56 13.82 55.03 10.95
CA GLU A 56 14.98 55.39 10.12
C GLU A 56 15.86 54.18 9.71
N ILE A 57 15.56 52.97 10.18
CA ILE A 57 16.28 51.75 9.81
C ILE A 57 15.63 51.14 8.55
N GLU A 58 16.11 51.50 7.37
CA GLU A 58 15.82 50.75 6.15
C GLU A 58 16.61 49.44 6.15
N VAL A 59 15.95 48.34 6.52
CA VAL A 59 16.44 46.99 6.26
C VAL A 59 16.21 46.68 4.78
N SER A 60 17.24 46.85 3.96
CA SER A 60 17.22 46.36 2.58
C SER A 60 17.21 44.83 2.60
N ILE A 61 16.03 44.24 2.40
CA ILE A 61 15.90 42.80 2.13
C ILE A 61 16.55 42.57 0.76
N PRO A 62 17.63 41.77 0.64
CA PRO A 62 18.13 41.41 -0.67
C PRO A 62 17.05 40.57 -1.36
N GLU A 63 16.48 41.10 -2.46
CA GLU A 63 15.60 40.35 -3.33
C GLU A 63 16.36 39.11 -3.83
N LYS A 64 16.04 37.93 -3.28
CA LYS A 64 16.40 36.68 -3.91
C LYS A 64 15.65 36.63 -5.25
N PRO A 65 16.30 36.30 -6.38
CA PRO A 65 15.62 36.18 -7.65
C PRO A 65 14.56 35.09 -7.52
N SER A 66 13.29 35.48 -7.61
CA SER A 66 12.15 34.59 -7.65
C SER A 66 12.18 33.82 -8.98
N THR A 67 12.81 32.66 -9.00
CA THR A 67 12.82 31.74 -10.15
C THR A 67 11.62 30.79 -10.16
N PHE A 68 10.55 31.07 -9.41
CA PHE A 68 9.29 30.38 -9.59
C PHE A 68 8.59 30.97 -10.81
N THR A 69 8.43 30.15 -11.85
CA THR A 69 7.51 30.44 -12.95
C THR A 69 6.11 30.53 -12.36
N ASN A 70 5.61 31.76 -12.19
CA ASN A 70 4.23 32.01 -11.78
C ASN A 70 3.31 31.53 -12.91
N ASP A 71 2.91 30.27 -12.90
CA ASP A 71 1.65 29.91 -13.52
C ASP A 71 0.57 30.77 -12.83
N PRO A 72 -0.25 31.54 -13.58
CA PRO A 72 -1.19 32.47 -12.97
C PRO A 72 -2.31 31.65 -12.31
N ILE A 73 -2.15 31.38 -11.02
CA ILE A 73 -3.23 30.89 -10.17
C ILE A 73 -4.32 31.96 -10.18
N ASP A 74 -5.55 31.57 -10.50
CA ASP A 74 -6.72 32.46 -10.51
C ASP A 74 -7.08 32.84 -9.07
N VAL A 75 -6.43 33.88 -8.55
CA VAL A 75 -6.60 34.39 -7.18
C VAL A 75 -8.01 34.87 -6.87
N SER A 76 -8.87 35.05 -7.89
CA SER A 76 -10.24 35.52 -7.72
C SER A 76 -11.17 34.50 -7.07
N LYS A 77 -10.83 33.21 -7.14
CA LYS A 77 -11.62 32.11 -6.56
C LYS A 77 -11.20 31.72 -5.14
N LEU A 78 -10.12 32.31 -4.63
CA LEU A 78 -9.59 31.97 -3.31
C LEU A 78 -10.40 32.65 -2.19
N PRO A 79 -10.63 31.97 -1.05
CA PRO A 79 -11.34 32.54 0.09
C PRO A 79 -10.69 33.82 0.64
N LEU A 80 -11.47 34.63 1.35
CA LEU A 80 -10.98 35.87 1.98
C LEU A 80 -9.82 35.64 2.98
N SER A 81 -9.71 34.44 3.55
CA SER A 81 -8.60 34.04 4.44
C SER A 81 -7.25 34.03 3.73
N TYR A 82 -7.22 33.87 2.39
CA TYR A 82 -6.01 33.94 1.57
C TYR A 82 -5.61 35.39 1.28
N GLN A 83 -6.58 36.30 1.22
CA GLN A 83 -6.39 37.68 0.75
C GLN A 83 -6.15 38.68 1.88
N SER A 84 -6.44 38.31 3.14
CA SER A 84 -6.32 39.19 4.29
C SER A 84 -5.90 38.44 5.54
N ASN A 85 -5.30 39.19 6.48
CA ASN A 85 -4.99 38.71 7.82
C ASN A 85 -6.08 39.17 8.80
N THR A 86 -6.44 38.29 9.72
CA THR A 86 -7.22 38.63 10.90
C THR A 86 -6.35 39.35 11.92
N LEU A 87 -6.97 40.10 12.86
CA LEU A 87 -6.22 40.79 13.93
C LEU A 87 -5.33 39.83 14.75
N LYS A 88 -5.78 38.58 14.94
CA LYS A 88 -4.98 37.55 15.61
C LYS A 88 -3.77 37.10 14.79
N GLU A 89 -3.93 36.95 13.47
CA GLU A 89 -2.81 36.65 12.57
C GLU A 89 -1.83 37.82 12.47
N GLU A 90 -2.30 39.07 12.45
CA GLU A 90 -1.43 40.25 12.48
C GLU A 90 -0.62 40.33 13.78
N HIS A 91 -1.24 40.06 14.93
CA HIS A 91 -0.52 39.99 16.20
C HIS A 91 0.52 38.85 16.21
N LEU A 92 0.16 37.66 15.70
CA LEU A 92 1.10 36.54 15.56
C LEU A 92 2.30 36.90 14.67
N LEU A 93 2.10 37.63 13.57
CA LEU A 93 3.18 38.07 12.70
C LEU A 93 4.12 39.05 13.42
N GLN A 94 3.58 39.95 14.24
CA GLN A 94 4.40 40.85 15.07
C GLN A 94 5.23 40.09 16.10
N VAL A 95 4.65 39.07 16.75
CA VAL A 95 5.36 38.17 17.67
C VAL A 95 6.48 37.42 16.92
N ALA A 96 6.19 36.88 15.74
CA ALA A 96 7.17 36.19 14.90
C ALA A 96 8.31 37.11 14.44
N ASP A 97 8.02 38.38 14.11
CA ASP A 97 9.03 39.37 13.75
C ASP A 97 9.93 39.71 14.94
N ASN A 98 9.37 39.85 16.14
CA ASN A 98 10.15 40.07 17.35
C ASN A 98 11.07 38.86 17.62
N PHE A 99 10.53 37.65 17.54
CA PHE A 99 11.29 36.41 17.70
C PHE A 99 12.44 36.30 16.67
N SER A 100 12.18 36.61 15.41
CA SER A 100 13.18 36.63 14.34
C SER A 100 14.32 37.62 14.61
N ARG A 101 14.00 38.82 15.14
CA ARG A 101 15.00 39.83 15.51
C ARG A 101 15.86 39.37 16.69
N GLN A 102 15.24 38.76 17.70
CA GLN A 102 15.96 38.20 18.85
C GLN A 102 16.90 37.07 18.41
N TYR A 103 16.40 36.14 17.60
CA TYR A 103 17.20 35.05 17.05
C TYR A 103 18.37 35.56 16.21
N SER A 104 18.14 36.54 15.33
CA SER A 104 19.20 37.12 14.49
C SER A 104 20.29 37.83 15.32
N HIS A 105 19.92 38.38 16.48
CA HIS A 105 20.87 38.97 17.42
C HIS A 105 21.66 37.92 18.21
N LEU A 106 21.02 36.82 18.60
CA LEU A 106 21.66 35.72 19.34
C LEU A 106 22.56 34.86 18.45
N CYS A 107 22.16 34.67 17.19
CA CYS A 107 22.78 33.76 16.22
C CYS A 107 23.06 34.46 14.87
N PRO A 108 24.01 35.43 14.81
CA PRO A 108 24.23 36.25 13.61
C PRO A 108 24.77 35.48 12.40
N ASP A 109 25.48 34.37 12.64
CA ASP A 109 26.10 33.55 11.58
C ASP A 109 25.14 32.47 10.99
N ARG A 110 23.92 32.35 11.53
CA ARG A 110 22.93 31.35 11.08
C ARG A 110 21.97 31.91 10.03
N VAL A 111 21.37 31.00 9.25
CA VAL A 111 20.39 31.35 8.21
C VAL A 111 19.13 31.94 8.88
N PRO A 112 18.52 33.00 8.29
CA PRO A 112 17.27 33.55 8.80
C PRO A 112 16.13 32.52 8.85
N LEU A 113 15.30 32.60 9.89
CA LEU A 113 14.20 31.67 10.12
C LEU A 113 13.09 31.80 9.06
N PHE A 114 12.52 30.66 8.68
CA PHE A 114 11.39 30.59 7.75
C PHE A 114 10.06 30.66 8.51
N LEU A 115 9.62 31.88 8.87
CA LEU A 115 8.46 32.10 9.76
C LEU A 115 7.18 32.49 9.03
N HIS A 116 7.23 33.46 8.10
CA HIS A 116 6.03 33.97 7.42
C HIS A 116 6.23 34.19 5.92
N PRO A 117 6.33 33.12 5.11
CA PRO A 117 6.38 33.27 3.66
C PRO A 117 5.13 33.97 3.11
N LEU A 118 5.29 34.63 1.95
CA LEU A 118 4.19 35.17 1.18
C LEU A 118 3.40 34.03 0.53
N ASN A 119 2.09 34.04 0.68
CA ASN A 119 1.20 33.10 -0.02
C ASN A 119 0.98 33.51 -1.49
N GLU A 120 0.11 32.78 -2.20
CA GLU A 120 -0.25 33.01 -3.61
C GLU A 120 -0.88 34.39 -3.85
N CYS A 121 -1.51 34.99 -2.83
CA CYS A 121 -2.06 36.35 -2.86
C CYS A 121 -1.05 37.42 -2.40
N LYS A 122 0.21 37.06 -2.18
CA LYS A 122 1.28 37.93 -1.65
C LYS A 122 1.00 38.46 -0.25
N VAL A 123 0.22 37.73 0.55
CA VAL A 123 -0.05 38.05 1.95
C VAL A 123 0.89 37.21 2.83
N PRO A 124 1.60 37.82 3.81
CA PRO A 124 2.44 37.07 4.74
C PRO A 124 1.56 36.22 5.66
N LYS A 125 1.85 34.93 5.73
CA LYS A 125 1.14 33.97 6.59
C LYS A 125 2.14 33.17 7.41
N PHE A 126 1.87 33.01 8.69
CA PHE A 126 2.75 32.24 9.58
C PHE A 126 2.75 30.75 9.21
N VAL A 127 3.92 30.12 9.13
CA VAL A 127 4.07 28.74 8.60
C VAL A 127 3.22 27.71 9.32
N SER A 128 3.05 27.79 10.65
CA SER A 128 2.20 26.84 11.39
C SER A 128 0.72 26.96 11.05
N THR A 129 0.26 28.14 10.63
CA THR A 129 -1.14 28.37 10.21
C THR A 129 -1.45 27.82 8.81
N THR A 130 -0.45 27.30 8.10
CA THR A 130 -0.64 26.58 6.83
C THR A 130 -1.10 25.13 7.04
N ILE A 131 -0.91 24.58 8.24
CA ILE A 131 -1.21 23.18 8.54
C ILE A 131 -2.61 23.09 9.17
N ARG A 132 -3.53 22.44 8.46
CA ARG A 132 -4.88 22.15 8.96
C ARG A 132 -5.09 20.65 9.20
N PRO A 133 -5.08 20.18 10.46
CA PRO A 133 -5.42 18.79 10.78
C PRO A 133 -6.81 18.43 10.25
N THR A 134 -6.89 17.39 9.43
CA THR A 134 -8.13 16.97 8.76
C THR A 134 -8.30 15.46 8.89
N LEU A 135 -9.50 15.00 9.24
CA LEU A 135 -9.86 13.59 9.29
C LEU A 135 -10.47 13.17 7.96
N MET A 136 -9.93 12.10 7.36
CA MET A 136 -10.35 11.61 6.05
C MET A 136 -11.26 10.39 6.18
N PRO A 137 -12.20 10.16 5.25
CA PRO A 137 -13.06 8.99 5.26
C PRO A 137 -12.35 7.71 4.80
N TYR A 138 -11.10 7.80 4.33
CA TYR A 138 -10.32 6.69 3.78
C TYR A 138 -9.43 6.05 4.85
N PRO A 139 -9.73 4.83 5.34
CA PRO A 139 -8.91 4.15 6.35
C PRO A 139 -7.46 3.96 5.92
N GLU A 140 -7.23 3.79 4.62
CA GLU A 140 -5.89 3.60 4.05
C GLU A 140 -5.00 4.83 4.23
N LEU A 141 -5.54 6.03 4.44
CA LEU A 141 -4.73 7.24 4.66
C LEU A 141 -4.30 7.44 6.12
N TYR A 142 -4.69 6.55 7.04
CA TYR A 142 -4.30 6.62 8.45
C TYR A 142 -2.96 5.93 8.74
N ASN A 143 -2.47 5.10 7.83
CA ASN A 143 -1.10 4.60 7.87
C ASN A 143 -0.18 5.59 7.14
N TRP A 144 1.01 5.83 7.70
CA TRP A 144 1.93 6.85 7.19
C TRP A 144 2.49 6.50 5.82
N ASP A 145 2.71 5.21 5.54
CA ASP A 145 3.35 4.69 4.32
C ASP A 145 2.43 4.87 3.11
N THR A 146 1.17 4.46 3.25
CA THR A 146 0.13 4.61 2.22
C THR A 146 -0.25 6.07 2.02
N CYS A 147 -0.31 6.87 3.10
CA CYS A 147 -0.55 8.32 3.01
C CYS A 147 0.59 9.03 2.27
N ALA A 148 1.84 8.75 2.62
CA ALA A 148 3.01 9.31 1.95
C ALA A 148 3.05 8.90 0.47
N GLN A 149 2.78 7.62 0.16
CA GLN A 149 2.71 7.14 -1.23
C GLN A 149 1.65 7.86 -2.03
N PHE A 150 0.46 8.05 -1.44
CA PHE A 150 -0.63 8.79 -2.06
C PHE A 150 -0.19 10.21 -2.41
N VAL A 151 0.34 10.97 -1.45
CA VAL A 151 0.80 12.35 -1.70
C VAL A 151 1.90 12.39 -2.74
N SER A 152 2.93 11.54 -2.62
CA SER A 152 4.00 11.44 -3.61
C SER A 152 3.45 11.18 -5.00
N ASP A 153 2.53 10.22 -5.17
CA ASP A 153 1.97 9.89 -6.47
C ASP A 153 1.12 11.03 -7.07
N PHE A 154 0.62 11.95 -6.24
CA PHE A 154 -0.04 13.19 -6.70
C PHE A 154 0.94 14.30 -7.13
N LEU A 155 2.15 14.33 -6.59
CA LEU A 155 3.15 15.35 -6.89
C LEU A 155 3.88 15.06 -8.21
N SER A 156 4.05 16.09 -9.05
CA SER A 156 4.92 16.05 -10.23
C SER A 156 6.21 16.83 -9.96
N MET A 157 7.35 16.23 -10.33
CA MET A 157 8.65 16.90 -10.21
C MET A 157 8.95 17.66 -11.49
N VAL A 158 9.24 18.95 -11.36
CA VAL A 158 9.70 19.81 -12.45
C VAL A 158 11.16 20.19 -12.16
N PRO A 159 12.13 19.75 -12.99
CA PRO A 159 13.52 20.13 -12.82
C PRO A 159 13.67 21.65 -12.91
N LEU A 160 14.32 22.24 -11.92
CA LEU A 160 14.70 23.65 -11.98
C LEU A 160 15.84 23.85 -12.99
N PRO A 161 15.90 24.99 -13.69
CA PRO A 161 17.06 25.35 -14.48
C PRO A 161 18.31 25.39 -13.59
N ASP A 162 19.43 24.90 -14.13
CA ASP A 162 20.70 24.83 -13.41
C ASP A 162 21.16 26.24 -12.99
N PRO A 163 21.23 26.56 -11.69
CA PRO A 163 21.56 27.90 -11.21
C PRO A 163 23.01 28.32 -11.56
N LEU A 164 23.85 27.36 -11.97
CA LEU A 164 25.25 27.60 -12.33
C LEU A 164 25.47 27.72 -13.85
N LYS A 165 24.47 27.41 -14.69
CA LYS A 165 24.57 27.57 -16.15
C LYS A 165 23.99 28.92 -16.59
N PRO A 166 24.76 29.76 -17.29
CA PRO A 166 24.19 30.96 -17.91
C PRO A 166 23.16 30.56 -18.97
N ALA A 167 22.07 31.34 -19.09
CA ALA A 167 21.04 31.15 -20.10
C ALA A 167 21.68 31.20 -21.50
N VAL A 168 21.77 30.05 -22.17
CA VAL A 168 22.34 29.95 -23.51
C VAL A 168 21.33 30.57 -24.49
N GLN A 169 21.72 31.67 -25.14
CA GLN A 169 21.01 32.17 -26.31
C GLN A 169 21.22 31.15 -27.44
N GLU A 170 20.13 30.59 -27.97
CA GLU A 170 20.19 29.70 -29.13
C GLU A 170 20.75 30.47 -30.33
N GLU A 171 21.97 30.13 -30.77
CA GLU A 171 22.47 30.59 -32.06
C GLU A 171 21.71 29.89 -33.19
N GLU A 172 21.00 30.67 -34.01
CA GLU A 172 20.35 30.21 -35.24
C GLU A 172 21.35 29.50 -36.16
N LYS A 173 21.17 28.19 -36.35
CA LYS A 173 21.89 27.45 -37.38
C LYS A 173 21.48 27.97 -38.77
N ALA A 174 22.46 28.48 -39.51
CA ALA A 174 22.29 28.96 -40.87
C ALA A 174 21.69 27.87 -41.80
N PRO A 175 20.79 28.23 -42.74
CA PRO A 175 20.13 27.26 -43.61
C PRO A 175 21.11 26.63 -44.63
N PRO A 176 20.88 25.36 -45.01
CA PRO A 176 21.76 24.67 -45.96
C PRO A 176 21.66 25.25 -47.38
N LYS A 177 22.81 25.35 -48.06
CA LYS A 177 22.92 25.85 -49.44
C LYS A 177 22.30 24.88 -50.45
N LYS A 178 21.43 25.41 -51.30
CA LYS A 178 20.58 24.70 -52.28
C LYS A 178 21.25 24.59 -53.64
N TYR A 179 22.31 23.78 -53.81
CA TYR A 179 22.75 23.28 -55.13
C TYR A 179 23.49 21.94 -54.98
N ALA A 180 22.89 20.85 -55.47
CA ALA A 180 23.55 19.55 -55.61
C ALA A 180 23.90 19.32 -57.10
N ILE A 181 25.20 19.20 -57.39
CA ILE A 181 25.70 18.79 -58.71
C ILE A 181 25.59 17.26 -58.79
N ARG A 182 24.99 16.72 -59.85
CA ARG A 182 24.93 15.25 -60.06
C ARG A 182 26.34 14.70 -60.25
N PRO A 183 26.73 13.62 -59.56
CA PRO A 183 28.04 13.02 -59.75
C PRO A 183 28.14 12.35 -61.13
N PRO A 184 29.28 12.46 -61.83
CA PRO A 184 29.51 11.74 -63.07
C PRO A 184 29.61 10.23 -62.82
N ARG A 185 29.29 9.44 -63.86
CA ARG A 185 29.28 7.98 -63.81
C ARG A 185 30.63 7.42 -63.36
N ASP A 186 30.57 6.59 -62.33
CA ASP A 186 31.71 5.95 -61.70
C ASP A 186 32.33 4.87 -62.61
N LEU A 187 33.65 4.94 -62.80
CA LEU A 187 34.48 3.94 -63.47
C LEU A 187 35.59 3.49 -62.50
N SER A 188 35.26 3.32 -61.22
CA SER A 188 36.24 3.03 -60.17
C SER A 188 36.94 1.68 -60.34
N SER A 189 38.27 1.71 -60.23
CA SER A 189 39.16 0.56 -60.21
C SER A 189 39.13 -0.11 -58.82
N ARG A 190 39.33 -1.43 -58.74
CA ARG A 190 39.30 -2.20 -57.46
C ARG A 190 40.26 -1.65 -56.39
N PHE A 191 41.37 -1.03 -56.79
CA PHE A 191 42.33 -0.41 -55.88
C PHE A 191 41.79 0.88 -55.21
N GLU A 192 41.00 1.66 -55.93
CA GLU A 192 40.39 2.89 -55.40
C GLU A 192 39.29 2.58 -54.39
N GLN A 193 38.53 1.50 -54.61
CA GLN A 193 37.56 0.99 -53.64
C GLN A 193 38.24 0.50 -52.35
N GLU A 194 39.44 -0.09 -52.46
CA GLU A 194 40.19 -0.58 -51.31
C GLU A 194 40.85 0.57 -50.52
N GLN A 195 41.34 1.60 -51.20
CA GLN A 195 41.79 2.85 -50.58
C GLN A 195 40.63 3.60 -49.90
N GLU A 196 39.47 3.66 -50.54
CA GLU A 196 38.28 4.31 -50.01
C GLU A 196 37.74 3.54 -48.79
N MET A 197 37.68 2.21 -48.84
CA MET A 197 37.36 1.39 -47.66
C MET A 197 38.35 1.60 -46.51
N LYS A 198 39.65 1.80 -46.80
CA LYS A 198 40.65 2.09 -45.77
C LYS A 198 40.48 3.48 -45.18
N ARG A 199 40.10 4.48 -45.99
CA ARG A 199 39.75 5.84 -45.52
C ARG A 199 38.46 5.82 -44.70
N GLN A 200 37.42 5.13 -45.16
CA GLN A 200 36.17 4.97 -44.42
C GLN A 200 36.38 4.25 -43.09
N LYS A 201 37.20 3.21 -43.05
CA LYS A 201 37.59 2.55 -41.79
C LYS A 201 38.41 3.44 -40.86
N ALA A 202 39.28 4.29 -41.41
CA ALA A 202 40.04 5.26 -40.60
C ALA A 202 39.12 6.35 -40.02
N ILE A 203 38.18 6.87 -40.81
CA ILE A 203 37.16 7.82 -40.36
C ILE A 203 36.26 7.19 -39.30
N GLN A 204 35.78 5.96 -39.52
CA GLN A 204 34.99 5.22 -38.53
C GLN A 204 35.77 4.96 -37.23
N ALA A 205 37.05 4.61 -37.32
CA ALA A 205 37.91 4.41 -36.14
C ALA A 205 38.17 5.72 -35.39
N GLU A 206 38.32 6.85 -36.10
CA GLU A 206 38.49 8.17 -35.50
C GLU A 206 37.18 8.66 -34.84
N GLU A 207 36.03 8.44 -35.48
CA GLU A 207 34.72 8.69 -34.87
C GLU A 207 34.48 7.81 -33.64
N GLU A 208 34.84 6.53 -33.69
CA GLU A 208 34.71 5.59 -32.57
C GLU A 208 35.64 5.98 -31.41
N GLN A 209 36.87 6.44 -31.70
CA GLN A 209 37.76 6.98 -30.67
C GLN A 209 37.24 8.28 -30.06
N ARG A 210 36.66 9.19 -30.87
CA ARG A 210 36.02 10.40 -30.35
C ARG A 210 34.83 10.08 -29.45
N LEU A 211 33.98 9.14 -29.86
CA LEU A 211 32.84 8.67 -29.06
C LEU A 211 33.31 8.05 -27.74
N ARG A 212 34.35 7.19 -27.77
CA ARG A 212 34.92 6.61 -26.54
C ARG A 212 35.54 7.67 -25.61
N GLN A 213 36.25 8.65 -26.16
CA GLN A 213 36.78 9.76 -25.37
C GLN A 213 35.68 10.64 -24.80
N GLU A 214 34.59 10.86 -25.54
CA GLU A 214 33.41 11.59 -25.07
C GLU A 214 32.66 10.81 -23.98
N GLU A 215 32.52 9.49 -24.13
CA GLU A 215 31.98 8.58 -23.10
C GLU A 215 32.87 8.54 -21.85
N GLU A 216 34.19 8.47 -21.99
CA GLU A 216 35.14 8.53 -20.85
C GLU A 216 35.07 9.89 -20.14
N ARG A 217 34.99 11.00 -20.89
CA ARG A 217 34.85 12.34 -20.30
C ARG A 217 33.50 12.50 -19.58
N LEU A 218 32.42 11.95 -20.14
CA LEU A 218 31.12 11.91 -19.50
C LEU A 218 31.15 11.03 -18.24
N MET A 219 31.84 9.88 -18.24
CA MET A 219 32.04 9.02 -17.07
C MET A 219 32.89 9.68 -15.98
N GLU A 220 33.95 10.41 -16.35
CA GLU A 220 34.74 11.20 -15.39
C GLU A 220 33.90 12.33 -14.78
N GLU A 221 33.15 13.08 -15.59
CA GLU A 221 32.18 14.08 -15.12
C GLU A 221 31.07 13.46 -14.24
N GLU A 222 30.76 12.18 -14.43
CA GLU A 222 29.78 11.41 -13.65
C GLU A 222 30.32 10.98 -12.29
N SER A 223 31.60 10.60 -12.23
CA SER A 223 32.29 10.17 -11.01
C SER A 223 32.67 11.33 -10.09
N ALA A 224 32.77 12.56 -10.62
CA ALA A 224 33.45 13.68 -9.96
C ALA A 224 32.55 14.78 -9.38
N LYS A 225 31.22 14.66 -9.38
CA LYS A 225 30.35 15.75 -8.87
C LYS A 225 29.88 15.49 -7.44
N THR A 226 30.69 15.90 -6.47
CA THR A 226 30.12 16.50 -5.26
C THR A 226 29.29 17.71 -5.70
N ASP A 227 28.02 17.73 -5.33
CA ASP A 227 27.09 18.82 -5.64
C ASP A 227 27.68 20.17 -5.18
N PRO A 228 27.89 21.16 -6.07
CA PRO A 228 28.46 22.46 -5.69
C PRO A 228 27.62 23.22 -4.67
N LEU A 229 26.34 22.89 -4.53
CA LEU A 229 25.40 23.48 -3.57
C LEU A 229 25.14 22.56 -2.36
N HIS A 230 25.99 21.56 -2.13
CA HIS A 230 25.86 20.66 -0.99
C HIS A 230 25.96 21.45 0.31
N GLY A 231 24.99 21.27 1.21
CA GLY A 231 24.90 22.01 2.48
C GLY A 231 24.37 23.45 2.40
N LEU A 232 24.19 24.00 1.19
CA LEU A 232 23.68 25.38 1.02
C LEU A 232 22.17 25.44 0.78
N ARG A 233 21.53 24.29 0.47
CA ARG A 233 20.12 24.21 0.12
C ARG A 233 19.32 23.69 1.31
N VAL A 234 18.23 24.37 1.63
CA VAL A 234 17.26 23.92 2.63
C VAL A 234 16.23 23.02 1.95
N HIS A 235 15.93 21.87 2.57
CA HIS A 235 14.87 20.97 2.15
C HIS A 235 13.87 20.77 3.29
N SER A 236 12.60 20.52 2.96
CA SER A 236 11.56 20.22 3.93
C SER A 236 11.29 18.71 3.96
N TRP A 237 11.31 18.15 5.17
CA TRP A 237 11.00 16.74 5.43
C TRP A 237 9.87 16.66 6.43
N VAL A 238 9.14 15.54 6.44
CA VAL A 238 8.11 15.29 7.46
C VAL A 238 8.73 14.43 8.56
N LEU A 239 8.87 14.99 9.76
CA LEU A 239 9.34 14.27 10.94
C LEU A 239 8.15 13.62 11.67
N VAL A 240 8.24 12.31 11.93
CA VAL A 240 7.32 11.58 12.79
C VAL A 240 8.03 11.25 14.09
N LEU A 241 7.49 11.72 15.22
CA LEU A 241 8.06 11.48 16.55
C LEU A 241 7.56 10.17 17.16
N ALA A 242 8.44 9.50 17.90
CA ALA A 242 8.14 8.27 18.63
C ALA A 242 7.11 8.44 19.76
N GLY A 243 6.47 7.34 20.16
CA GLY A 243 5.70 7.22 21.41
C GLY A 243 4.17 7.22 21.23
N LYS A 244 3.61 8.12 20.42
CA LYS A 244 2.16 8.12 20.16
C LYS A 244 1.80 7.16 19.02
N ARG A 245 0.63 6.50 19.12
CA ARG A 245 0.09 5.60 18.08
C ARG A 245 1.04 4.47 17.66
N GLU A 246 1.71 3.85 18.64
CA GLU A 246 2.61 2.69 18.44
C GLU A 246 3.82 2.96 17.54
N VAL A 247 4.22 4.23 17.35
CA VAL A 247 5.45 4.57 16.63
C VAL A 247 6.67 4.27 17.51
N PRO A 248 7.53 3.30 17.16
CA PRO A 248 8.62 2.86 18.04
C PRO A 248 9.80 3.84 18.08
N GLU A 249 10.15 4.43 16.93
CA GLU A 249 11.30 5.32 16.76
C GLU A 249 10.92 6.52 15.91
N SER A 250 11.64 7.64 16.08
CA SER A 250 11.40 8.84 15.28
C SER A 250 12.09 8.69 13.92
N PHE A 251 11.40 9.07 12.85
CA PHE A 251 11.91 8.93 11.49
C PHE A 251 11.46 10.07 10.59
N PHE A 252 12.18 10.27 9.48
CA PHE A 252 11.88 11.28 8.47
C PHE A 252 11.20 10.64 7.27
N ILE A 253 10.26 11.36 6.67
CA ILE A 253 9.61 10.98 5.42
C ILE A 253 9.96 12.01 4.36
N ASP A 254 10.46 11.53 3.22
CA ASP A 254 10.59 12.33 2.00
C ASP A 254 9.20 12.51 1.37
N PRO A 255 8.65 13.73 1.31
CA PRO A 255 7.34 13.96 0.73
C PRO A 255 7.28 13.63 -0.77
N PHE A 256 8.42 13.61 -1.48
CA PHE A 256 8.47 13.39 -2.91
C PHE A 256 8.64 11.93 -3.32
N THR A 257 9.37 11.14 -2.52
CA THR A 257 9.60 9.72 -2.80
C THR A 257 8.74 8.80 -1.94
N ALA A 258 8.08 9.33 -0.91
CA ALA A 258 7.34 8.59 0.11
C ALA A 258 8.18 7.56 0.88
N ARG A 259 9.51 7.72 0.88
CA ARG A 259 10.42 6.83 1.61
C ARG A 259 10.62 7.37 3.03
N SER A 260 10.64 6.45 3.99
CA SER A 260 11.09 6.74 5.35
C SER A 260 12.60 6.54 5.45
N TYR A 261 13.25 7.42 6.20
CA TYR A 261 14.66 7.32 6.54
C TYR A 261 14.82 7.42 8.05
N GLY A 262 15.76 6.66 8.60
CA GLY A 262 16.12 6.75 10.01
C GLY A 262 16.76 8.10 10.32
N LYS A 263 16.80 8.46 11.61
CA LYS A 263 17.46 9.70 12.07
C LYS A 263 18.96 9.76 11.75
N ASP A 264 19.60 8.59 11.64
CA ASP A 264 21.05 8.45 11.48
C ASP A 264 21.50 8.40 10.02
N ASP A 265 20.59 8.65 9.08
CA ASP A 265 20.88 8.58 7.65
C ASP A 265 21.78 9.74 7.20
N ASP A 266 22.76 9.43 6.34
CA ASP A 266 23.77 10.38 5.86
C ASP A 266 23.19 11.46 4.92
N HIS A 267 21.94 11.30 4.46
CA HIS A 267 21.25 12.31 3.65
C HIS A 267 20.89 13.58 4.46
N PHE A 268 20.85 13.52 5.78
CA PHE A 268 20.48 14.65 6.63
C PHE A 268 21.71 15.37 7.17
N LEU A 269 21.90 16.64 6.81
CA LEU A 269 23.03 17.45 7.29
C LEU A 269 22.74 18.16 8.62
N GLY A 270 21.46 18.38 8.94
CA GLY A 270 21.03 19.08 10.15
C GLY A 270 19.58 19.54 10.04
N ILE A 271 19.05 20.06 11.15
CA ILE A 271 17.69 20.62 11.22
C ILE A 271 17.80 22.06 11.70
N GLU A 272 17.26 23.00 10.93
CA GLU A 272 17.21 24.41 11.33
C GLU A 272 15.99 24.69 12.23
N SER A 273 14.82 24.23 11.79
CA SER A 273 13.54 24.48 12.48
C SER A 273 12.53 23.37 12.23
N LEU A 274 11.61 23.18 13.18
CA LEU A 274 10.47 22.28 13.10
C LEU A 274 9.19 23.06 13.37
N TRP A 275 8.08 22.72 12.73
CA TRP A 275 6.80 23.34 13.04
C TRP A 275 5.65 22.37 12.85
N ASN A 276 4.58 22.59 13.59
CA ASN A 276 3.31 21.89 13.41
C ASN A 276 2.16 22.91 13.54
N HIS A 277 0.92 22.42 13.53
CA HIS A 277 -0.28 23.26 13.65
C HIS A 277 -0.43 24.00 15.01
N LYS A 278 0.47 23.77 15.98
CA LYS A 278 0.41 24.37 17.32
C LYS A 278 1.56 25.33 17.60
N ASN A 279 2.76 25.06 17.09
CA ASN A 279 3.94 25.86 17.42
C ASN A 279 5.03 25.77 16.34
N TYR A 280 6.07 26.58 16.53
CA TYR A 280 7.31 26.62 15.78
C TYR A 280 8.48 26.48 16.76
N TRP A 281 9.41 25.57 16.46
CA TRP A 281 10.60 25.29 17.24
C TRP A 281 11.86 25.54 16.40
N VAL A 282 12.83 26.20 17.00
CA VAL A 282 14.17 26.42 16.45
C VAL A 282 15.13 25.46 17.11
N ASN A 283 15.95 24.79 16.30
CA ASN A 283 16.99 23.93 16.84
C ASN A 283 18.15 24.77 17.38
N MET A 284 18.49 24.60 18.66
CA MET A 284 19.61 25.28 19.32
C MET A 284 20.81 24.35 19.57
N GLN A 285 20.74 23.10 19.09
CA GLN A 285 21.79 22.09 19.22
C GLN A 285 22.84 22.18 18.09
N ASP A 286 24.05 21.73 18.38
CA ASP A 286 25.14 21.62 17.40
C ASP A 286 24.90 20.45 16.42
N CYS A 287 24.76 20.75 15.12
CA CYS A 287 24.58 19.74 14.06
C CYS A 287 25.91 19.25 13.44
N TRP A 288 27.03 19.29 14.16
CA TRP A 288 28.35 18.90 13.63
C TRP A 288 28.37 17.46 13.11
N ASN A 289 27.69 16.54 13.79
CA ASN A 289 27.56 15.13 13.40
C ASN A 289 26.20 14.86 12.74
N CYS A 290 25.74 15.79 11.91
CA CYS A 290 24.47 15.69 11.20
C CYS A 290 23.29 15.56 12.19
N CYS A 291 22.35 14.65 11.91
CA CYS A 291 21.18 14.39 12.75
C CYS A 291 21.35 13.24 13.75
N LYS A 292 22.53 12.60 13.82
CA LYS A 292 22.77 11.37 14.61
C LYS A 292 22.66 11.62 16.13
N ASP A 293 23.21 12.76 16.56
CA ASP A 293 23.29 13.14 17.97
C ASP A 293 22.14 14.07 18.42
N LEU A 294 21.19 14.38 17.52
CA LEU A 294 20.05 15.25 17.84
C LEU A 294 19.08 14.58 18.81
N VAL A 295 18.72 15.32 19.86
CA VAL A 295 17.68 14.91 20.81
C VAL A 295 16.36 15.57 20.42
N PHE A 296 15.31 14.77 20.22
CA PHE A 296 13.99 15.20 19.74
C PHE A 296 12.98 15.52 20.87
N ASP A 297 13.44 15.83 22.08
CA ASP A 297 12.55 16.32 23.16
C ASP A 297 12.30 17.82 22.98
N LEU A 298 11.21 18.14 22.27
CA LEU A 298 10.79 19.52 21.99
C LEU A 298 10.38 20.32 23.24
N GLY A 299 10.37 19.71 24.43
CA GLY A 299 10.11 20.40 25.69
C GLY A 299 11.37 20.88 26.41
N ASP A 300 12.56 20.55 25.92
CA ASP A 300 13.84 20.99 26.51
C ASP A 300 14.23 22.37 25.94
N PRO A 301 14.11 23.46 26.72
CA PRO A 301 14.35 24.83 26.24
C PRO A 301 15.83 25.10 25.91
N VAL A 302 16.76 24.25 26.36
CA VAL A 302 18.18 24.36 26.01
C VAL A 302 18.44 23.83 24.60
N LYS A 303 17.66 22.83 24.18
CA LYS A 303 17.83 22.16 22.88
C LYS A 303 16.91 22.70 21.79
N TRP A 304 15.69 23.09 22.17
CA TRP A 304 14.67 23.59 21.27
C TRP A 304 14.04 24.86 21.83
N GLU A 305 14.22 25.96 21.12
CA GLU A 305 13.56 27.22 21.46
C GLU A 305 12.19 27.28 20.76
N TYR A 306 11.12 27.49 21.52
CA TYR A 306 9.76 27.53 20.99
C TYR A 306 9.23 28.98 20.92
N MET A 307 8.41 29.27 19.93
CA MET A 307 7.87 30.62 19.73
C MET A 307 6.66 30.91 20.63
N LEU A 308 5.77 29.94 20.81
CA LEU A 308 4.60 30.06 21.68
C LEU A 308 4.79 29.21 22.94
N LEU A 309 4.51 29.78 24.11
CA LEU A 309 4.46 29.03 25.38
C LEU A 309 3.28 28.07 25.34
N ASP A 310 3.53 26.78 25.11
CA ASP A 310 2.50 25.75 25.16
C ASP A 310 2.30 25.31 26.62
N THR A 311 1.09 25.50 27.16
CA THR A 311 0.68 25.08 28.51
C THR A 311 0.60 23.55 28.67
N SER A 312 0.94 22.76 27.64
CA SER A 312 0.82 21.30 27.65
C SER A 312 1.90 20.53 28.45
N LYS A 313 2.89 21.22 29.03
CA LYS A 313 3.72 20.69 30.12
C LYS A 313 3.73 21.72 31.27
N PRO A 314 3.24 21.38 32.48
CA PRO A 314 3.35 22.29 33.60
C PRO A 314 4.82 22.51 33.91
N LEU A 315 5.23 23.77 33.97
CA LEU A 315 6.49 24.19 34.55
C LEU A 315 6.61 23.53 35.93
N LEU A 316 7.75 22.88 36.17
CA LEU A 316 8.12 22.19 37.41
C LEU A 316 7.61 22.93 38.67
N SER A 317 6.49 22.45 39.22
CA SER A 317 6.12 22.73 40.60
C SER A 317 7.03 21.88 41.49
N LEU A 318 8.08 22.53 42.02
CA LEU A 318 8.82 22.03 43.17
C LEU A 318 7.94 22.16 44.41
N THR A 319 7.15 21.13 44.71
CA THR A 319 6.80 20.77 46.09
C THR A 319 6.47 19.28 46.13
N GLU A 320 7.33 18.51 46.79
CA GLU A 320 7.05 17.17 47.28
C GLU A 320 5.91 17.22 48.32
N GLY A 321 5.07 16.17 48.35
CA GLY A 321 4.11 15.94 49.43
C GLY A 321 2.88 15.14 49.00
N ASP A 322 2.97 13.82 49.16
CA ASP A 322 1.90 12.82 49.08
C ASP A 322 0.77 13.10 50.10
N ASP A 323 -0.50 12.95 49.70
CA ASP A 323 -1.47 12.07 50.39
C ASP A 323 -2.90 12.20 49.83
N SER A 324 -3.61 11.08 49.92
CA SER A 324 -4.96 10.82 49.42
C SER A 324 -6.10 11.25 50.37
N GLU A 325 -7.31 11.31 49.78
CA GLU A 325 -8.67 11.19 50.38
C GLU A 325 -9.56 12.46 50.51
N MET A 326 -10.62 12.46 49.68
CA MET A 326 -12.05 12.75 49.95
C MET A 326 -12.47 14.01 50.74
N SER A 327 -13.32 14.86 50.13
CA SER A 327 -14.74 15.07 50.55
C SER A 327 -15.43 16.24 49.84
N GLU A 328 -16.70 16.01 49.50
CA GLU A 328 -17.69 17.00 49.07
C GLU A 328 -18.13 17.89 50.25
N MET A 329 -18.37 19.18 50.01
CA MET A 329 -19.58 19.97 50.32
C MET A 329 -19.28 21.48 50.52
N ASN A 330 -19.86 22.27 49.60
CA ASN A 330 -20.70 23.46 49.80
C ASN A 330 -20.36 24.61 50.78
N ASP A 331 -20.53 25.81 50.18
CA ASP A 331 -21.14 27.06 50.70
C ASP A 331 -20.33 27.90 51.71
N GLU A 332 -19.85 29.08 51.33
CA GLU A 332 -20.61 30.35 51.30
C GLU A 332 -19.68 31.54 50.94
N ASP A 333 -20.30 32.59 50.40
CA ASP A 333 -19.73 33.83 49.90
C ASP A 333 -18.78 34.57 50.86
N ASP A 334 -17.70 35.17 50.34
CA ASP A 334 -17.60 36.63 50.23
C ASP A 334 -16.27 37.08 49.57
N VAL A 335 -16.43 37.65 48.38
CA VAL A 335 -15.87 38.93 47.91
C VAL A 335 -14.49 39.35 48.44
N GLU A 336 -13.47 39.22 47.58
CA GLU A 336 -12.45 40.25 47.25
C GLU A 336 -11.22 39.58 46.62
N ASN A 337 -11.24 39.34 45.30
CA ASN A 337 -10.00 39.31 44.52
C ASN A 337 -10.23 39.64 43.03
N LEU A 338 -10.88 40.77 42.79
CA LEU A 338 -10.90 41.43 41.47
C LEU A 338 -9.57 42.18 41.26
N GLY A 339 -8.51 41.45 40.92
CA GLY A 339 -7.20 42.08 40.72
C GLY A 339 -6.07 41.25 40.13
N LYS A 340 -6.35 40.07 39.55
CA LYS A 340 -5.35 39.26 38.82
C LYS A 340 -6.01 38.49 37.67
N GLU A 341 -6.38 39.18 36.61
CA GLU A 341 -6.76 38.53 35.34
C GLU A 341 -5.84 38.91 34.16
N ASP A 342 -4.74 39.65 34.38
CA ASP A 342 -3.95 40.21 33.26
C ASP A 342 -2.52 39.65 33.07
N GLU A 343 -2.18 38.46 33.56
CA GLU A 343 -0.82 37.90 33.33
C GLU A 343 -0.71 36.44 32.85
N ASP A 344 -1.79 35.79 32.43
CA ASP A 344 -1.69 34.46 31.78
C ASP A 344 -2.68 34.31 30.59
N GLU A 345 -2.81 35.33 29.73
CA GLU A 345 -3.30 35.10 28.36
C GLU A 345 -2.20 34.40 27.55
N SER A 346 -2.12 33.07 27.67
CA SER A 346 -1.33 32.28 26.73
C SER A 346 -1.81 32.56 25.31
N PHE A 347 -0.95 33.17 24.49
CA PHE A 347 -1.30 33.52 23.11
C PHE A 347 -1.44 32.24 22.26
N ASP A 348 -2.68 31.80 22.08
CA ASP A 348 -3.01 30.59 21.31
C ASP A 348 -2.84 30.77 19.80
N MET A 349 -2.35 29.72 19.13
CA MET A 349 -2.20 29.67 17.68
C MET A 349 -3.54 29.94 16.95
N PRO A 350 -3.62 30.93 16.04
CA PRO A 350 -4.80 31.17 15.21
C PRO A 350 -5.18 29.94 14.37
N PRO A 351 -6.47 29.78 14.02
CA PRO A 351 -6.91 28.70 13.14
C PRO A 351 -6.24 28.82 11.77
N ALA A 352 -5.99 27.67 11.14
CA ALA A 352 -5.38 27.62 9.82
C ALA A 352 -6.20 28.40 8.78
N TRP A 353 -5.53 29.20 7.95
CA TRP A 353 -6.15 30.02 6.90
C TRP A 353 -6.55 29.21 5.65
N VAL A 354 -6.04 27.99 5.53
CA VAL A 354 -6.33 27.05 4.43
C VAL A 354 -7.64 26.29 4.65
N GLU A 355 -8.31 25.93 3.56
CA GLU A 355 -9.52 25.10 3.61
C GLU A 355 -9.19 23.65 4.02
N ARG A 356 -10.23 22.87 4.39
CA ARG A 356 -10.04 21.44 4.65
C ARG A 356 -9.78 20.73 3.33
N ILE A 357 -8.84 19.80 3.32
CA ILE A 357 -8.57 18.98 2.14
C ILE A 357 -9.76 18.04 1.94
N GLU A 358 -10.42 18.14 0.79
CA GLU A 358 -11.49 17.23 0.37
C GLU A 358 -10.98 16.38 -0.80
N ILE A 359 -10.87 15.07 -0.57
CA ILE A 359 -10.48 14.11 -1.61
C ILE A 359 -11.75 13.42 -2.08
N SER A 360 -12.10 13.59 -3.35
CA SER A 360 -13.23 12.85 -3.94
C SER A 360 -12.87 11.37 -4.09
N PRO A 361 -13.86 10.45 -4.08
CA PRO A 361 -13.61 9.04 -4.33
C PRO A 361 -12.90 8.77 -5.66
N GLU A 362 -13.17 9.58 -6.68
CA GLU A 362 -12.50 9.49 -8.00
C GLU A 362 -11.02 9.91 -7.92
N ALA A 363 -10.72 11.00 -7.21
CA ALA A 363 -9.34 11.42 -6.97
C ALA A 363 -8.58 10.35 -6.16
N PHE A 364 -9.22 9.78 -5.13
CA PHE A 364 -8.61 8.73 -4.33
C PHE A 364 -8.27 7.48 -5.17
N GLU A 365 -9.19 7.04 -6.03
CA GLU A 365 -9.00 5.87 -6.92
C GLU A 365 -7.97 6.13 -8.02
N THR A 366 -7.92 7.33 -8.58
CA THR A 366 -7.01 7.67 -9.68
C THR A 366 -5.57 7.87 -9.25
N ARG A 367 -5.28 8.07 -7.94
CA ARG A 367 -3.95 8.19 -7.29
C ARG A 367 -2.97 9.24 -7.84
N CYS A 368 -3.12 9.66 -9.09
CA CYS A 368 -2.33 10.65 -9.81
C CYS A 368 -3.29 11.57 -10.58
N PRO A 369 -2.95 12.84 -10.78
CA PRO A 369 -3.66 13.72 -11.70
C PRO A 369 -3.72 13.05 -13.09
N ASN A 370 -4.93 12.81 -13.61
CA ASN A 370 -5.19 12.10 -14.88
C ASN A 370 -4.85 10.60 -14.89
N GLY A 371 -4.58 9.98 -13.74
CA GLY A 371 -4.34 8.54 -13.61
C GLY A 371 -3.01 8.05 -14.19
N LYS A 372 -2.08 8.95 -14.55
CA LYS A 372 -0.73 8.64 -15.03
C LYS A 372 0.31 9.59 -14.44
N LYS A 373 1.44 9.05 -13.99
CA LYS A 373 2.63 9.80 -13.55
C LYS A 373 3.87 9.31 -14.29
N VAL A 374 4.73 10.22 -14.72
CA VAL A 374 6.03 9.89 -15.34
C VAL A 374 7.13 10.56 -14.53
N ILE A 375 8.13 9.78 -14.13
CA ILE A 375 9.31 10.22 -13.41
C ILE A 375 10.52 9.89 -14.27
N GLN A 376 11.32 10.90 -14.58
CA GLN A 376 12.60 10.72 -15.27
C GLN A 376 13.71 10.64 -14.23
N TYR A 377 14.43 9.52 -14.24
CA TYR A 377 15.66 9.30 -13.50
C TYR A 377 16.85 9.37 -14.44
N LYS A 378 18.05 9.41 -13.87
CA LYS A 378 19.28 9.25 -14.65
C LYS A 378 19.29 7.88 -15.32
N ARG A 379 19.32 7.86 -16.67
CA ARG A 379 19.30 6.65 -17.51
C ARG A 379 18.07 5.74 -17.30
N ALA A 380 16.98 6.26 -16.72
CA ALA A 380 15.78 5.46 -16.53
C ALA A 380 14.51 6.31 -16.56
N LYS A 381 13.42 5.74 -17.07
CA LYS A 381 12.10 6.35 -17.11
C LYS A 381 11.11 5.45 -16.40
N LEU A 382 10.49 5.96 -15.35
CA LEU A 382 9.44 5.26 -14.60
C LEU A 382 8.09 5.87 -14.96
N GLU A 383 7.19 5.05 -15.49
CA GLU A 383 5.79 5.37 -15.71
C GLU A 383 4.95 4.63 -14.68
N LYS A 384 4.00 5.34 -14.06
CA LYS A 384 3.01 4.78 -13.14
C LYS A 384 1.62 5.12 -13.67
N TRP A 385 0.68 4.20 -13.48
CA TRP A 385 -0.73 4.36 -13.81
C TRP A 385 -1.58 3.92 -12.64
N ALA A 386 -2.75 4.53 -12.47
CA ALA A 386 -3.70 4.05 -11.47
C ALA A 386 -4.23 2.66 -11.85
N PRO A 387 -4.60 1.82 -10.87
CA PRO A 387 -5.27 0.56 -11.11
C PRO A 387 -6.49 0.74 -12.03
N TYR A 388 -6.68 -0.17 -12.98
CA TYR A 388 -7.78 -0.20 -13.97
C TYR A 388 -7.81 0.95 -15.00
N VAL A 389 -6.86 1.89 -14.99
CA VAL A 389 -6.72 2.90 -16.06
C VAL A 389 -6.32 2.23 -17.37
N ASN A 390 -5.39 1.28 -17.29
CA ASN A 390 -5.01 0.45 -18.43
C ASN A 390 -5.84 -0.83 -18.46
N THR A 391 -6.47 -1.13 -19.59
CA THR A 391 -7.29 -2.34 -19.79
C THR A 391 -6.51 -3.64 -19.66
N ASN A 392 -5.19 -3.61 -19.86
CA ASN A 392 -4.30 -4.76 -19.71
C ASN A 392 -3.78 -4.97 -18.26
N GLY A 393 -4.19 -4.11 -17.31
CA GLY A 393 -3.80 -4.20 -15.91
C GLY A 393 -2.41 -3.63 -15.58
N LEU A 394 -1.74 -2.96 -16.53
CA LEU A 394 -0.42 -2.36 -16.31
C LEU A 394 -0.52 -1.19 -15.32
N VAL A 395 0.22 -1.26 -14.22
CA VAL A 395 0.25 -0.24 -13.15
C VAL A 395 1.59 0.49 -13.12
N SER A 396 2.69 -0.14 -13.51
CA SER A 396 3.97 0.54 -13.62
C SER A 396 4.88 -0.04 -14.71
N ARG A 397 5.69 0.83 -15.32
CA ARG A 397 6.72 0.45 -16.29
C ARG A 397 8.01 1.20 -15.99
N LEU A 398 9.09 0.46 -15.78
CA LEU A 398 10.45 1.00 -15.67
C LEU A 398 11.22 0.66 -16.95
N THR A 399 11.68 1.69 -17.66
CA THR A 399 12.54 1.56 -18.83
C THR A 399 13.94 2.03 -18.45
N SER A 400 14.93 1.15 -18.57
CA SER A 400 16.33 1.48 -18.32
C SER A 400 17.06 1.69 -19.64
N TYR A 401 17.93 2.69 -19.70
CA TYR A 401 18.63 3.12 -20.92
C TYR A 401 20.15 2.97 -20.77
N GLU A 402 20.82 2.75 -21.89
CA GLU A 402 22.27 2.68 -21.94
C GLU A 402 22.89 4.07 -21.81
N ASP A 403 22.27 5.05 -22.46
CA ASP A 403 22.74 6.42 -22.62
C ASP A 403 21.99 7.41 -21.70
N LEU A 404 22.62 8.56 -21.46
CA LEU A 404 22.03 9.65 -20.67
C LEU A 404 20.88 10.35 -21.42
N GLU A 405 20.93 10.37 -22.75
CA GLU A 405 19.86 10.94 -23.60
C GLU A 405 18.62 10.04 -23.69
N CYS A 406 18.66 8.84 -23.10
CA CYS A 406 17.57 7.88 -23.05
C CYS A 406 17.05 7.47 -24.44
N THR A 407 17.97 7.24 -25.39
CA THR A 407 17.68 6.82 -26.76
C THR A 407 17.76 5.30 -26.95
N LYS A 408 18.68 4.61 -26.25
CA LYS A 408 18.92 3.16 -26.38
C LYS A 408 18.39 2.41 -25.16
N ILE A 409 17.34 1.62 -25.34
CA ILE A 409 16.69 0.85 -24.27
C ILE A 409 17.48 -0.45 -23.98
N LEU A 410 17.86 -0.65 -22.72
CA LEU A 410 18.52 -1.88 -22.23
C LEU A 410 17.49 -2.93 -21.78
N GLU A 411 16.62 -2.54 -20.85
CA GLU A 411 15.61 -3.41 -20.27
C GLU A 411 14.32 -2.66 -19.99
N VAL A 412 13.21 -3.41 -20.01
CA VAL A 412 11.88 -2.91 -19.65
C VAL A 412 11.29 -3.86 -18.60
N LYS A 413 10.87 -3.31 -17.45
CA LYS A 413 10.13 -4.04 -16.42
C LYS A 413 8.72 -3.47 -16.33
N GLU A 414 7.72 -4.33 -16.40
CA GLU A 414 6.31 -3.98 -16.39
C GLU A 414 5.61 -4.71 -15.25
N TRP A 415 4.95 -3.96 -14.37
CA TRP A 415 4.18 -4.49 -13.25
C TRP A 415 2.69 -4.39 -13.53
N PHE A 416 1.99 -5.50 -13.32
CA PHE A 416 0.56 -5.64 -13.56
C PHE A 416 -0.17 -5.92 -12.26
N GLN A 417 -1.43 -5.48 -12.18
CA GLN A 417 -2.33 -5.78 -11.07
C GLN A 417 -3.71 -6.17 -11.59
N ASN A 418 -4.39 -6.98 -10.78
CA ASN A 418 -5.78 -7.37 -10.99
C ASN A 418 -6.02 -8.17 -12.27
N ARG A 419 -5.00 -8.75 -12.91
CA ARG A 419 -5.23 -9.62 -14.07
C ARG A 419 -5.76 -10.98 -13.65
N GLU A 420 -6.70 -11.53 -14.40
CA GLU A 420 -7.27 -12.87 -14.17
C GLU A 420 -6.24 -13.99 -14.34
N ASP A 421 -5.27 -13.81 -15.24
CA ASP A 421 -4.15 -14.72 -15.49
C ASP A 421 -3.05 -14.66 -14.42
N MET A 422 -3.20 -13.83 -13.39
CA MET A 422 -2.23 -13.67 -12.29
C MET A 422 -0.85 -13.15 -12.72
N LEU A 423 -0.68 -12.61 -13.93
CA LEU A 423 0.59 -11.99 -14.34
C LEU A 423 0.87 -10.77 -13.46
N GLU A 424 2.04 -10.74 -12.82
CA GLU A 424 2.46 -9.67 -11.91
C GLU A 424 3.61 -8.84 -12.49
N LEU A 425 4.58 -9.50 -13.11
CA LEU A 425 5.79 -8.84 -13.60
C LEU A 425 6.20 -9.43 -14.93
N ARG A 426 6.44 -8.56 -15.92
CA ARG A 426 7.13 -8.89 -17.15
C ARG A 426 8.45 -8.15 -17.22
N HIS A 427 9.54 -8.88 -17.40
CA HIS A 427 10.86 -8.33 -17.62
C HIS A 427 11.34 -8.66 -19.03
N VAL A 428 11.58 -7.64 -19.84
CA VAL A 428 12.06 -7.76 -21.21
C VAL A 428 13.47 -7.21 -21.30
N ASN A 429 14.43 -8.08 -21.57
CA ASN A 429 15.80 -7.68 -21.89
C ASN A 429 15.90 -7.41 -23.39
N LYS A 430 16.10 -6.15 -23.79
CA LYS A 430 16.12 -5.76 -25.22
C LYS A 430 17.39 -6.16 -25.95
N ILE A 431 18.49 -6.41 -25.23
CA ILE A 431 19.76 -6.87 -25.82
C ILE A 431 19.65 -8.34 -26.22
N THR A 432 19.16 -9.19 -25.31
CA THR A 432 19.08 -10.64 -25.53
C THR A 432 17.76 -11.08 -26.18
N GLY A 433 16.72 -10.25 -26.12
CA GLY A 433 15.36 -10.61 -26.52
C GLY A 433 14.65 -11.55 -25.55
N LEU A 434 15.23 -11.82 -24.38
CA LEU A 434 14.64 -12.67 -23.35
C LEU A 434 13.49 -11.94 -22.65
N ILE A 435 12.36 -12.63 -22.56
CA ILE A 435 11.16 -12.20 -21.82
C ILE A 435 10.98 -13.13 -20.63
N ILE A 436 10.78 -12.57 -19.46
CA ILE A 436 10.53 -13.30 -18.21
C ILE A 436 9.19 -12.81 -17.65
N ASP A 437 8.18 -13.67 -17.71
CA ASP A 437 6.87 -13.43 -17.12
C ASP A 437 6.80 -14.12 -15.75
N SER A 438 6.41 -13.38 -14.71
CA SER A 438 6.24 -13.88 -13.34
C SER A 438 4.78 -13.74 -12.90
N PHE A 439 4.25 -14.82 -12.33
CA PHE A 439 2.83 -14.97 -12.00
C PHE A 439 2.62 -15.18 -10.49
N LYS A 440 1.52 -14.66 -9.97
CA LYS A 440 1.09 -14.89 -8.59
C LYS A 440 0.55 -16.31 -8.41
N PRO A 441 0.53 -16.84 -7.17
CA PRO A 441 -0.17 -18.08 -6.87
C PRO A 441 -1.64 -17.99 -7.29
N GLY A 442 -2.15 -19.03 -7.96
CA GLY A 442 -3.54 -19.09 -8.43
C GLY A 442 -3.71 -19.20 -9.95
N HIS A 443 -2.63 -19.10 -10.74
CA HIS A 443 -2.66 -19.38 -12.18
C HIS A 443 -3.15 -20.82 -12.46
N SER A 444 -4.00 -21.00 -13.48
CA SER A 444 -4.63 -22.29 -13.84
C SER A 444 -3.62 -23.45 -14.02
N GLN A 445 -2.52 -23.17 -14.73
CA GLN A 445 -1.40 -24.09 -14.96
C GLN A 445 -0.35 -24.13 -13.82
N ALA A 446 -0.64 -23.55 -12.65
CA ALA A 446 0.30 -23.42 -11.52
C ALA A 446 1.65 -22.76 -11.88
N LEU A 447 1.68 -21.99 -12.97
CA LEU A 447 2.87 -21.34 -13.50
C LEU A 447 3.32 -20.22 -12.56
N ARG A 448 4.61 -20.17 -12.27
CA ARG A 448 5.27 -19.15 -11.44
C ARG A 448 6.14 -18.24 -12.27
N VAL A 449 6.98 -18.81 -13.13
CA VAL A 449 7.86 -18.07 -14.03
C VAL A 449 7.84 -18.72 -15.40
N HIS A 450 7.74 -17.92 -16.45
CA HIS A 450 7.95 -18.35 -17.83
C HIS A 450 8.98 -17.45 -18.51
N SER A 451 10.17 -18.00 -18.74
CA SER A 451 11.27 -17.34 -19.45
C SER A 451 11.35 -17.86 -20.88
N TYR A 452 11.23 -16.99 -21.88
CA TYR A 452 11.20 -17.39 -23.28
C TYR A 452 11.71 -16.28 -24.21
N THR A 453 12.11 -16.66 -25.42
CA THR A 453 12.47 -15.73 -26.52
C THR A 453 11.38 -15.68 -27.60
N SER A 454 10.55 -16.70 -27.69
CA SER A 454 9.44 -16.81 -28.64
C SER A 454 8.34 -17.70 -28.08
N MET A 455 7.07 -17.37 -28.34
CA MET A 455 5.92 -18.20 -28.00
C MET A 455 5.74 -19.43 -28.92
N GLN A 456 6.54 -19.56 -29.98
CA GLN A 456 6.53 -20.75 -30.83
C GLN A 456 7.02 -21.99 -30.04
N PRO A 457 6.43 -23.18 -30.22
CA PRO A 457 6.92 -24.43 -29.60
C PRO A 457 8.36 -24.79 -29.98
N GLU A 458 8.99 -25.70 -29.23
CA GLU A 458 10.34 -26.24 -29.52
C GLU A 458 11.46 -25.18 -29.56
N ARG A 459 11.26 -24.07 -28.87
CA ARG A 459 12.28 -23.03 -28.62
C ARG A 459 12.72 -23.04 -27.17
N ASP A 460 13.91 -22.51 -26.94
CA ASP A 460 14.50 -22.38 -25.62
C ASP A 460 13.57 -21.60 -24.68
N ARG A 461 13.08 -22.29 -23.64
CA ARG A 461 12.25 -21.72 -22.59
C ARG A 461 12.46 -22.43 -21.25
N VAL A 462 12.15 -21.72 -20.18
CA VAL A 462 12.13 -22.23 -18.81
C VAL A 462 10.78 -21.91 -18.19
N MET A 463 10.11 -22.93 -17.70
CA MET A 463 8.85 -22.83 -16.96
C MET A 463 9.11 -23.29 -15.53
N GLU A 464 8.76 -22.46 -14.56
CA GLU A 464 8.82 -22.79 -13.14
C GLU A 464 7.41 -22.78 -12.57
N PHE A 465 7.13 -23.69 -11.63
CA PHE A 465 5.79 -23.92 -11.10
C PHE A 465 5.76 -23.78 -9.58
N TYR A 466 4.59 -23.48 -9.03
CA TYR A 466 4.37 -23.54 -7.60
C TYR A 466 4.24 -25.00 -7.13
N GLU A 467 5.21 -25.48 -6.34
CA GLU A 467 5.28 -26.86 -5.82
C GLU A 467 3.97 -27.30 -5.16
N THR A 468 3.38 -26.44 -4.32
CA THR A 468 2.16 -26.77 -3.55
C THR A 468 0.90 -26.87 -4.40
N ALA A 469 0.91 -26.31 -5.62
CA ALA A 469 -0.26 -26.28 -6.49
C ALA A 469 -0.30 -27.50 -7.44
N ARG A 470 0.81 -28.24 -7.60
CA ARG A 470 0.90 -29.40 -8.48
C ARG A 470 0.98 -30.71 -7.69
N VAL A 471 0.19 -31.70 -8.12
CA VAL A 471 0.16 -33.03 -7.47
C VAL A 471 1.34 -33.91 -7.91
N ASP A 472 1.94 -33.62 -9.07
CA ASP A 472 3.03 -34.41 -9.65
C ASP A 472 4.42 -34.07 -9.09
N GLY A 473 4.53 -33.01 -8.29
CA GLY A 473 5.78 -32.52 -7.70
C GLY A 473 6.72 -31.80 -8.67
N LEU A 474 6.27 -31.44 -9.88
CA LEU A 474 7.08 -30.72 -10.86
C LEU A 474 7.30 -29.27 -10.41
N ILE A 475 8.57 -28.85 -10.29
CA ILE A 475 8.93 -27.48 -9.89
C ILE A 475 9.49 -26.66 -11.04
N LYS A 476 10.12 -27.31 -12.02
CA LYS A 476 10.79 -26.62 -13.13
C LYS A 476 10.88 -27.52 -14.36
N ARG A 477 10.64 -26.94 -15.53
CA ARG A 477 10.80 -27.56 -16.85
C ARG A 477 11.61 -26.64 -17.75
N GLU A 478 12.66 -27.17 -18.36
CA GLU A 478 13.50 -26.49 -19.34
C GLU A 478 13.32 -27.21 -20.68
N GLU A 479 12.79 -26.51 -21.68
CA GLU A 479 12.62 -27.07 -23.02
C GLU A 479 13.54 -26.35 -24.00
N THR A 480 14.23 -27.13 -24.83
CA THR A 480 14.94 -26.65 -26.02
C THR A 480 14.42 -27.36 -27.26
N ALA A 481 14.92 -26.98 -28.44
CA ALA A 481 14.57 -27.68 -29.67
C ALA A 481 14.91 -29.18 -29.65
N LYS A 482 15.93 -29.59 -28.88
CA LYS A 482 16.48 -30.96 -28.88
C LYS A 482 16.29 -31.71 -27.58
N THR A 483 15.99 -31.02 -26.48
CA THR A 483 15.97 -31.63 -25.15
C THR A 483 14.82 -31.09 -24.31
N MET A 484 14.35 -31.87 -23.35
CA MET A 484 13.48 -31.40 -22.27
C MET A 484 14.00 -31.92 -20.94
N THR A 485 14.15 -31.02 -19.98
CA THR A 485 14.62 -31.33 -18.63
C THR A 485 13.56 -30.95 -17.62
N GLU A 486 13.27 -31.83 -16.67
CA GLU A 486 12.24 -31.68 -15.66
C GLU A 486 12.85 -31.92 -14.28
N TYR A 487 12.52 -31.05 -13.34
CA TYR A 487 12.98 -31.12 -11.96
C TYR A 487 11.77 -31.31 -11.04
N TYR A 488 11.88 -32.25 -10.13
CA TYR A 488 10.81 -32.67 -9.23
C TYR A 488 11.24 -32.57 -7.78
N GLN A 489 10.27 -32.32 -6.91
CA GLN A 489 10.44 -32.23 -5.47
C GLN A 489 9.28 -32.94 -4.75
N GLY A 490 9.58 -33.58 -3.62
CA GLY A 490 8.55 -34.17 -2.75
C GLY A 490 7.81 -35.39 -3.31
N ARG A 491 8.29 -36.00 -4.40
CA ARG A 491 7.63 -37.16 -5.01
C ARG A 491 7.78 -38.46 -4.20
N PRO A 492 6.73 -39.31 -4.14
CA PRO A 492 6.76 -40.57 -3.39
C PRO A 492 7.66 -41.65 -4.01
N ASP A 493 7.94 -41.56 -5.31
CA ASP A 493 8.88 -42.45 -6.01
C ASP A 493 10.33 -41.93 -6.00
N PHE A 494 10.60 -40.84 -5.26
CA PHE A 494 11.91 -40.20 -5.12
C PHE A 494 12.50 -39.68 -6.45
N LEU A 495 11.74 -39.62 -7.54
CA LEU A 495 12.19 -39.01 -8.79
C LEU A 495 12.45 -37.52 -8.54
N SER A 496 13.65 -37.06 -8.87
CA SER A 496 14.05 -35.65 -8.70
C SER A 496 14.38 -34.97 -10.02
N TYR A 497 14.72 -35.74 -11.04
CA TYR A 497 15.20 -35.21 -12.31
C TYR A 497 14.88 -36.15 -13.45
N ARG A 498 14.36 -35.61 -14.55
CA ARG A 498 14.23 -36.30 -15.83
C ARG A 498 14.80 -35.45 -16.94
N HIS A 499 15.54 -36.07 -17.86
CA HIS A 499 16.07 -35.43 -19.04
C HIS A 499 15.81 -36.29 -20.26
N VAL A 500 15.20 -35.70 -21.27
CA VAL A 500 14.78 -36.36 -22.50
C VAL A 500 15.54 -35.73 -23.67
N ASP A 501 16.23 -36.55 -24.44
CA ASP A 501 16.86 -36.18 -25.70
C ASP A 501 15.94 -36.56 -26.85
N PHE A 502 15.65 -35.60 -27.73
CA PHE A 502 14.82 -35.78 -28.91
C PHE A 502 15.66 -35.90 -30.18
N GLY A 503 15.22 -36.78 -31.07
CA GLY A 503 15.80 -37.01 -32.38
C GLY A 503 15.12 -36.17 -33.48
N PRO A 504 15.72 -36.13 -34.68
CA PRO A 504 15.12 -35.44 -35.82
C PRO A 504 13.81 -36.13 -36.25
N ARG A 505 12.76 -35.34 -36.52
CA ARG A 505 11.48 -35.87 -37.05
C ARG A 505 11.69 -36.49 -38.44
N VAL A 506 11.13 -37.67 -38.67
CA VAL A 506 11.09 -38.29 -39.99
C VAL A 506 10.01 -37.60 -40.82
N LYS A 507 10.36 -37.03 -41.98
CA LYS A 507 9.40 -36.37 -42.88
C LYS A 507 8.39 -37.39 -43.40
N LYS A 508 7.18 -37.46 -42.83
CA LYS A 508 6.02 -38.12 -43.43
C LYS A 508 5.16 -37.09 -44.15
N THR A 509 4.69 -37.43 -45.34
CA THR A 509 4.13 -36.52 -46.38
C THR A 509 2.71 -35.98 -46.10
N ALA A 510 2.29 -35.83 -44.84
CA ALA A 510 0.99 -35.22 -44.53
C ALA A 510 1.01 -34.52 -43.17
N LEU A 511 0.82 -33.19 -43.20
CA LEU A 511 0.72 -32.25 -42.07
C LEU A 511 1.89 -32.27 -41.04
N ASN A 512 2.87 -31.40 -41.28
CA ASN A 512 3.92 -31.07 -40.32
C ASN A 512 3.45 -29.98 -39.33
N SER A 513 2.52 -30.29 -38.43
CA SER A 513 2.30 -29.46 -37.23
C SER A 513 3.07 -30.06 -36.05
N ALA A 514 3.46 -29.24 -35.07
CA ALA A 514 4.02 -29.72 -33.82
C ALA A 514 3.06 -30.69 -33.11
N GLU A 515 1.76 -30.44 -33.22
CA GLU A 515 0.65 -31.18 -32.62
C GLU A 515 0.42 -32.57 -33.23
N SER A 516 0.72 -32.77 -34.51
CA SER A 516 0.38 -34.00 -35.24
C SER A 516 1.52 -35.03 -35.32
N ASN A 517 2.75 -34.65 -34.98
CA ASN A 517 3.93 -35.49 -35.14
C ASN A 517 4.90 -35.30 -33.97
N PRO A 518 4.75 -36.03 -32.84
CA PRO A 518 5.61 -35.84 -31.67
C PRO A 518 7.09 -36.14 -31.98
N ARG A 519 7.99 -35.51 -31.24
CA ARG A 519 9.44 -35.69 -31.46
C ARG A 519 9.85 -37.12 -31.08
N PRO A 520 10.62 -37.83 -31.91
CA PRO A 520 11.07 -39.17 -31.56
C PRO A 520 12.05 -39.10 -30.38
N VAL A 521 11.76 -39.81 -29.30
CA VAL A 521 12.64 -39.87 -28.12
C VAL A 521 13.85 -40.77 -28.41
N VAL A 522 15.05 -40.23 -28.19
CA VAL A 522 16.34 -40.93 -28.41
C VAL A 522 16.87 -41.50 -27.11
N LYS A 523 16.83 -40.70 -26.04
CA LYS A 523 17.35 -41.09 -24.74
C LYS A 523 16.53 -40.45 -23.63
N ILE A 524 16.32 -41.18 -22.54
CA ILE A 524 15.69 -40.67 -21.33
C ILE A 524 16.65 -40.97 -20.17
N THR A 525 16.94 -39.96 -19.36
CA THR A 525 17.76 -40.06 -18.15
C THR A 525 16.94 -39.63 -16.96
N GLU A 526 16.78 -40.50 -15.98
CA GLU A 526 16.05 -40.24 -14.74
C GLU A 526 16.99 -40.38 -13.54
N ARG A 527 16.89 -39.48 -12.57
CA ARG A 527 17.65 -39.55 -11.32
C ARG A 527 16.72 -39.50 -10.12
N PHE A 528 17.06 -40.29 -9.13
CA PHE A 528 16.28 -40.49 -7.92
C PHE A 528 17.08 -40.04 -6.69
N LEU A 529 16.36 -39.56 -5.69
CA LEU A 529 16.89 -39.32 -4.36
C LEU A 529 16.99 -40.64 -3.59
N ARG A 530 17.89 -40.68 -2.60
CA ARG A 530 18.14 -41.86 -1.79
C ARG A 530 16.87 -42.26 -1.03
N ASN A 531 16.45 -43.52 -1.18
CA ASN A 531 15.43 -44.11 -0.32
C ASN A 531 16.09 -44.86 0.85
N PRO A 532 15.94 -44.39 2.10
CA PRO A 532 16.53 -45.06 3.27
C PRO A 532 15.97 -46.46 3.56
N GLU A 533 14.77 -46.79 3.07
CA GLU A 533 14.13 -48.10 3.29
C GLU A 533 14.78 -49.22 2.48
N LYS A 534 15.55 -48.89 1.43
CA LYS A 534 16.25 -49.83 0.55
C LYS A 534 17.76 -49.82 0.78
N PRO A 535 18.44 -50.97 0.70
CA PRO A 535 19.91 -50.99 0.68
C PRO A 535 20.43 -50.24 -0.55
N ALA A 536 21.54 -49.52 -0.42
CA ALA A 536 22.01 -48.62 -1.48
C ALA A 536 22.36 -49.34 -2.79
N ASP A 537 22.80 -50.59 -2.70
CA ASP A 537 23.10 -51.44 -3.86
C ASP A 537 21.87 -51.94 -4.63
N GLU A 538 20.67 -51.83 -4.04
CA GLU A 538 19.40 -52.16 -4.71
C GLU A 538 18.55 -50.91 -5.02
N ASP A 539 18.97 -49.74 -4.53
CA ASP A 539 18.31 -48.46 -4.73
C ASP A 539 18.89 -47.73 -5.94
N VAL A 540 18.07 -47.55 -6.97
CA VAL A 540 18.52 -46.98 -8.26
C VAL A 540 18.66 -45.46 -8.11
N ALA A 541 19.87 -44.94 -8.24
CA ALA A 541 20.15 -43.51 -8.22
C ALA A 541 19.95 -42.85 -9.60
N GLU A 542 20.26 -43.57 -10.67
CA GLU A 542 20.15 -43.08 -12.03
C GLU A 542 19.78 -44.21 -12.99
N ARG A 543 18.79 -43.95 -13.84
CA ARG A 543 18.28 -44.85 -14.87
C ARG A 543 18.36 -44.15 -16.22
N VAL A 544 19.03 -44.78 -17.18
CA VAL A 544 19.21 -44.24 -18.53
C VAL A 544 18.66 -45.23 -19.55
N PHE A 545 17.63 -44.81 -20.27
CA PHE A 545 17.07 -45.54 -21.40
C PHE A 545 17.66 -44.99 -22.70
N MET A 546 18.49 -45.77 -23.39
CA MET A 546 18.98 -45.48 -24.73
C MET A 546 18.07 -46.17 -25.74
N ILE A 547 17.06 -45.46 -26.23
CA ILE A 547 15.94 -46.02 -26.99
C ILE A 547 16.41 -46.56 -28.36
N LEU A 548 17.31 -45.84 -29.03
CA LEU A 548 17.84 -46.26 -30.34
C LEU A 548 18.80 -47.46 -30.25
N ASP A 549 19.57 -47.54 -29.17
CA ASP A 549 20.56 -48.60 -28.97
C ASP A 549 19.98 -49.84 -28.30
N GLU A 550 18.69 -49.82 -27.94
CA GLU A 550 18.00 -50.85 -27.15
C GLU A 550 18.78 -51.20 -25.86
N ARG A 551 19.30 -50.17 -25.16
CA ARG A 551 20.12 -50.34 -23.95
C ARG A 551 19.53 -49.62 -22.76
N ILE A 552 19.62 -50.24 -21.59
CA ILE A 552 19.19 -49.67 -20.31
C ILE A 552 20.37 -49.70 -19.35
N GLN A 553 20.79 -48.54 -18.86
CA GLN A 553 21.87 -48.42 -17.88
C GLN A 553 21.30 -47.99 -16.54
N LEU A 554 21.69 -48.70 -15.49
CA LEU A 554 21.35 -48.44 -14.11
C LEU A 554 22.61 -48.15 -13.31
N ARG A 555 22.54 -47.10 -12.50
CA ARG A 555 23.54 -46.78 -11.48
C ARG A 555 22.83 -46.69 -10.14
N TYR A 556 23.30 -47.45 -9.18
CA TYR A 556 22.73 -47.53 -7.84
C TYR A 556 23.32 -46.46 -6.93
N HIS A 557 22.72 -46.24 -5.76
CA HIS A 557 23.28 -45.33 -4.76
C HIS A 557 24.59 -45.90 -4.18
N CYS A 558 25.57 -45.02 -3.91
CA CYS A 558 26.80 -45.43 -3.25
C CYS A 558 26.51 -45.64 -1.76
N ARG A 559 26.94 -46.78 -1.20
CA ARG A 559 26.97 -46.99 0.25
C ARG A 559 27.98 -46.03 0.89
N GLU A 560 27.71 -45.61 2.12
CA GLU A 560 28.59 -44.70 2.88
C GLU A 560 29.99 -45.28 3.08
N ASP A 561 30.10 -46.61 3.22
CA ASP A 561 31.37 -47.31 3.43
C ASP A 561 32.18 -47.53 2.13
N HIS A 562 31.65 -47.15 0.96
CA HIS A 562 32.24 -47.44 -0.35
C HIS A 562 32.54 -46.18 -1.16
N ILE A 563 33.58 -46.26 -2.01
CA ILE A 563 34.00 -45.15 -2.88
C ILE A 563 33.28 -45.19 -4.24
N THR A 564 32.82 -46.38 -4.67
CA THR A 564 32.20 -46.59 -5.98
C THR A 564 30.81 -47.18 -5.86
N ALA A 565 29.90 -46.79 -6.75
CA ALA A 565 28.54 -47.34 -6.82
C ALA A 565 28.44 -48.54 -7.78
N SER A 566 27.55 -49.47 -7.45
CA SER A 566 27.16 -50.59 -8.31
C SER A 566 26.47 -50.11 -9.60
N LYS A 567 26.68 -50.82 -10.71
CA LYS A 567 26.15 -50.49 -12.04
C LYS A 567 25.63 -51.74 -12.75
N ARG A 568 24.55 -51.62 -13.52
CA ARG A 568 24.02 -52.69 -14.36
C ARG A 568 23.61 -52.14 -15.72
N GLU A 569 23.94 -52.86 -16.79
CA GLU A 569 23.52 -52.56 -18.15
C GLU A 569 22.75 -53.76 -18.71
N PHE A 570 21.59 -53.49 -19.28
CA PHE A 570 20.76 -54.47 -19.98
C PHE A 570 20.76 -54.17 -21.48
N LEU A 571 21.09 -55.18 -22.28
CA LEU A 571 20.98 -55.16 -23.73
C LEU A 571 19.66 -55.81 -24.13
N ARG A 572 18.71 -54.99 -24.56
CA ARG A 572 17.45 -55.47 -25.10
C ARG A 572 17.71 -55.95 -26.53
N ARG A 573 17.29 -57.18 -26.84
CA ARG A 573 17.19 -57.68 -28.22
C ARG A 573 15.71 -57.74 -28.57
N THR A 574 15.37 -57.59 -29.85
CA THR A 574 14.01 -57.76 -30.37
C THR A 574 13.39 -59.09 -29.92
N GLU A 575 12.10 -59.10 -29.59
CA GLU A 575 11.39 -60.31 -29.08
C GLU A 575 11.49 -61.52 -30.01
N VAL A 576 11.79 -61.27 -31.27
CA VAL A 576 12.01 -62.26 -32.33
C VAL A 576 13.38 -62.03 -32.98
N ASP A 577 14.11 -63.13 -33.23
CA ASP A 577 15.28 -63.10 -34.10
C ASP A 577 14.87 -62.82 -35.56
N SER A 578 15.83 -62.61 -36.45
CA SER A 578 15.60 -62.44 -37.89
C SER A 578 14.93 -63.65 -38.58
N LYS A 579 14.64 -64.72 -37.84
CA LYS A 579 13.96 -65.95 -38.27
C LYS A 579 12.62 -66.20 -37.56
N GLY A 580 12.15 -65.28 -36.71
CA GLY A 580 10.87 -65.39 -36.01
C GLY A 580 10.86 -66.25 -34.75
N ASN A 581 12.02 -66.65 -34.20
CA ASN A 581 12.12 -67.38 -32.94
C ASN A 581 12.12 -66.43 -31.74
N LYS A 582 11.41 -66.79 -30.66
CA LYS A 582 11.45 -66.06 -29.39
C LYS A 582 12.87 -66.07 -28.81
N ILE A 583 13.46 -64.90 -28.60
CA ILE A 583 14.76 -64.78 -27.95
C ILE A 583 14.58 -65.10 -26.45
N ILE A 584 15.32 -66.10 -25.97
CA ILE A 584 15.39 -66.48 -24.55
C ILE A 584 16.48 -65.62 -23.90
N MET A 585 16.24 -65.10 -22.69
CA MET A 585 17.24 -64.31 -21.94
C MET A 585 18.54 -65.12 -21.79
N THR A 586 19.65 -64.56 -22.24
CA THR A 586 20.97 -65.16 -22.10
C THR A 586 21.83 -64.35 -21.12
N PRO A 587 22.79 -64.98 -20.40
CA PRO A 587 23.60 -64.29 -19.40
C PRO A 587 24.44 -63.11 -19.94
N ASP A 588 24.75 -63.08 -21.24
CA ASP A 588 25.45 -61.99 -21.94
C ASP A 588 24.61 -60.73 -22.15
N MET A 589 23.29 -60.79 -21.88
CA MET A 589 22.38 -59.65 -22.03
C MET A 589 22.39 -58.70 -20.82
N CYS A 590 23.02 -59.10 -19.69
CA CYS A 590 23.16 -58.27 -18.50
C CYS A 590 24.65 -58.13 -18.14
N ILE A 591 25.17 -56.91 -18.19
CA ILE A 591 26.54 -56.59 -17.76
C ILE A 591 26.43 -55.89 -16.41
N SER A 592 26.91 -56.52 -15.34
CA SER A 592 26.87 -55.96 -13.99
C SER A 592 28.26 -55.72 -13.41
N PHE A 593 28.42 -54.59 -12.73
CA PHE A 593 29.52 -54.28 -11.83
C PHE A 593 28.92 -54.11 -10.44
N GLU A 594 29.16 -55.09 -9.57
CA GLU A 594 28.70 -55.08 -8.18
C GLU A 594 29.92 -54.97 -7.28
N VAL A 595 29.90 -54.02 -6.34
CA VAL A 595 31.01 -53.85 -5.39
C VAL A 595 31.06 -55.03 -4.43
N GLU A 596 29.89 -55.51 -4.01
CA GLU A 596 29.72 -56.72 -3.20
C GLU A 596 28.77 -57.68 -3.94
N PRO A 597 29.28 -58.76 -4.56
CA PRO A 597 28.46 -59.61 -5.43
C PRO A 597 27.44 -60.43 -4.64
N THR A 598 26.15 -60.24 -4.91
CA THR A 598 25.10 -61.05 -4.30
C THR A 598 24.72 -62.24 -5.20
N GLU A 599 24.54 -63.44 -4.65
CA GLU A 599 24.23 -64.63 -5.47
C GLU A 599 22.87 -64.55 -6.17
N HIS A 600 21.90 -63.87 -5.56
CA HIS A 600 20.55 -63.80 -6.12
C HIS A 600 20.46 -62.90 -7.36
N THR A 601 21.30 -61.88 -7.49
CA THR A 601 21.32 -60.94 -8.63
C THR A 601 21.93 -61.54 -9.89
N LYS A 602 22.71 -62.61 -9.73
CA LYS A 602 23.26 -63.43 -10.82
C LYS A 602 22.26 -64.46 -11.37
N LYS A 603 21.13 -64.69 -10.69
CA LYS A 603 20.11 -65.65 -11.17
C LYS A 603 19.43 -65.11 -12.42
N LEU A 604 19.38 -65.94 -13.46
CA LEU A 604 18.77 -65.58 -14.74
C LEU A 604 17.28 -65.17 -14.60
N LEU A 605 16.54 -65.80 -13.68
CA LEU A 605 15.16 -65.44 -13.37
C LEU A 605 15.05 -63.99 -12.86
N TYR A 606 15.90 -63.60 -11.92
CA TYR A 606 15.92 -62.24 -11.37
C TYR A 606 16.27 -61.22 -12.45
N GLN A 607 17.27 -61.51 -13.29
CA GLN A 607 17.65 -60.64 -14.40
C GLN A 607 16.53 -60.48 -15.44
N TYR A 608 15.80 -61.56 -15.74
CA TYR A 608 14.64 -61.52 -16.62
C TYR A 608 13.50 -60.70 -16.04
N GLU A 609 13.15 -60.92 -14.77
CA GLU A 609 12.11 -60.15 -14.07
C GLU A 609 12.46 -58.66 -13.99
N ALA A 610 13.72 -58.32 -13.70
CA ALA A 610 14.22 -56.95 -13.68
C ALA A 610 14.15 -56.30 -15.08
N MET A 611 14.58 -57.01 -16.14
CA MET A 611 14.50 -56.52 -17.51
C MET A 611 13.05 -56.27 -17.95
N MET A 612 12.12 -57.14 -17.60
CA MET A 612 10.70 -56.96 -17.92
C MET A 612 10.11 -55.73 -17.21
N LYS A 613 10.43 -55.52 -15.92
CA LYS A 613 10.05 -54.30 -15.20
C LYS A 613 10.61 -53.04 -15.86
N LEU A 614 11.90 -53.03 -16.19
CA LEU A 614 12.55 -51.89 -16.85
C LEU A 614 11.94 -51.56 -18.21
N LYS A 615 11.49 -52.57 -18.96
CA LYS A 615 10.81 -52.38 -20.24
C LYS A 615 9.43 -51.73 -20.09
N ASP A 616 8.71 -52.04 -19.03
CA ASP A 616 7.43 -51.40 -18.74
C ASP A 616 7.62 -49.98 -18.18
N GLU A 617 8.67 -49.77 -17.38
CA GLU A 617 9.10 -48.43 -16.93
C GLU A 617 9.55 -47.55 -18.11
N GLU A 618 10.30 -48.10 -19.08
CA GLU A 618 10.68 -47.37 -20.31
C GLU A 618 9.45 -46.90 -21.09
N LYS A 619 8.43 -47.76 -21.24
CA LYS A 619 7.17 -47.39 -21.90
C LYS A 619 6.46 -46.27 -21.14
N LEU A 620 6.44 -46.34 -19.81
CA LEU A 620 5.84 -45.33 -18.95
C LEU A 620 6.57 -43.99 -19.07
N SER A 621 7.91 -43.96 -18.92
CA SER A 621 8.70 -42.74 -19.04
C SER A 621 8.57 -42.12 -20.43
N ARG A 622 8.49 -42.93 -21.49
CA ARG A 622 8.25 -42.44 -22.86
C ARG A 622 6.86 -41.83 -23.01
N HIS A 623 5.85 -42.41 -22.39
CA HIS A 623 4.49 -41.86 -22.40
C HIS A 623 4.43 -40.53 -21.63
N GLN A 624 5.05 -40.46 -20.45
CA GLN A 624 5.12 -39.23 -19.65
C GLN A 624 5.89 -38.10 -20.35
N ALA A 625 6.96 -38.44 -21.09
CA ALA A 625 7.66 -37.46 -21.92
C ALA A 625 6.74 -36.88 -23.00
N TRP A 626 5.90 -37.71 -23.62
CA TRP A 626 4.90 -37.27 -24.59
C TRP A 626 3.79 -36.42 -23.97
N GLU A 627 3.27 -36.80 -22.80
CA GLU A 627 2.29 -35.99 -22.05
C GLU A 627 2.87 -34.61 -21.70
N SER A 628 4.15 -34.56 -21.33
CA SER A 628 4.84 -33.32 -20.99
C SER A 628 5.04 -32.40 -22.21
N GLU A 629 5.31 -32.96 -23.41
CA GLU A 629 5.32 -32.16 -24.65
C GLU A 629 3.93 -31.58 -24.97
N LEU A 630 2.86 -32.35 -24.74
CA LEU A 630 1.49 -31.87 -24.95
C LEU A 630 1.11 -30.77 -23.95
N GLU A 631 1.47 -30.93 -22.69
CA GLU A 631 1.22 -29.92 -21.65
C GLU A 631 1.91 -28.60 -22.00
N VAL A 632 3.14 -28.63 -22.54
CA VAL A 632 3.81 -27.42 -23.01
C VAL A 632 3.01 -26.73 -24.12
N LEU A 633 2.49 -27.49 -25.08
CA LEU A 633 1.64 -26.91 -26.15
C LEU A 633 0.36 -26.29 -25.58
N GLU A 634 -0.28 -26.93 -24.60
CA GLU A 634 -1.46 -26.41 -23.92
C GLU A 634 -1.15 -25.10 -23.17
N ILE A 635 -0.07 -25.07 -22.39
CA ILE A 635 0.40 -23.86 -21.71
C ILE A 635 0.63 -22.72 -22.71
N LEU A 636 1.30 -22.99 -23.84
CA LEU A 636 1.58 -21.96 -24.83
C LEU A 636 0.33 -21.43 -25.51
N LYS A 637 -0.63 -22.31 -25.80
CA LYS A 637 -1.92 -21.91 -26.36
C LYS A 637 -2.70 -21.02 -25.40
N LEU A 638 -2.76 -21.40 -24.11
CA LEU A 638 -3.38 -20.57 -23.08
C LEU A 638 -2.69 -19.21 -22.94
N ARG A 639 -1.35 -19.19 -22.95
CA ARG A 639 -0.57 -17.93 -22.93
C ARG A 639 -0.86 -17.06 -24.15
N GLU A 640 -1.04 -17.64 -25.35
CA GLU A 640 -1.41 -16.89 -26.55
C GLU A 640 -2.82 -16.29 -26.45
N GLU A 641 -3.78 -17.04 -25.90
CA GLU A 641 -5.13 -16.56 -25.62
C GLU A 641 -5.13 -15.43 -24.57
N GLU A 642 -4.34 -15.58 -23.50
CA GLU A 642 -4.15 -14.56 -22.46
C GLU A 642 -3.52 -13.27 -23.00
N GLU A 643 -2.50 -13.35 -23.87
CA GLU A 643 -1.91 -12.18 -24.53
C GLU A 643 -2.87 -11.50 -25.51
N ALA A 644 -3.76 -12.27 -26.15
CA ALA A 644 -4.75 -11.74 -27.08
C ALA A 644 -5.92 -11.05 -26.36
N ALA A 645 -6.37 -11.62 -25.23
CA ALA A 645 -7.55 -11.17 -24.48
C ALA A 645 -7.26 -11.13 -22.97
N HIS A 646 -6.89 -9.93 -22.50
CA HIS A 646 -6.65 -9.68 -21.08
C HIS A 646 -7.95 -9.32 -20.36
N ALA A 647 -8.23 -9.98 -19.24
CA ALA A 647 -9.34 -9.67 -18.35
C ALA A 647 -8.85 -9.24 -16.97
N LEU A 648 -9.56 -8.29 -16.36
CA LEU A 648 -9.26 -7.77 -15.04
C LEU A 648 -10.29 -8.23 -14.01
N THR A 649 -9.79 -8.80 -12.92
CA THR A 649 -10.57 -9.09 -11.71
C THR A 649 -11.03 -7.79 -11.07
N ILE A 650 -12.35 -7.67 -10.87
CA ILE A 650 -12.96 -6.56 -10.16
C ILE A 650 -13.42 -7.07 -8.80
N SER A 651 -12.99 -6.38 -7.75
CA SER A 651 -13.40 -6.73 -6.38
C SER A 651 -14.92 -6.68 -6.25
N ILE A 652 -15.48 -7.63 -5.48
CA ILE A 652 -16.92 -7.66 -5.16
C ILE A 652 -17.33 -6.40 -4.38
N TYR A 653 -16.38 -5.79 -3.66
CA TYR A 653 -16.58 -4.56 -2.89
C TYR A 653 -16.41 -3.28 -3.73
N ASP A 654 -15.90 -3.37 -4.97
CA ASP A 654 -15.83 -2.21 -5.87
C ASP A 654 -17.19 -2.00 -6.54
N THR A 655 -18.03 -1.19 -5.91
CA THR A 655 -19.41 -0.98 -6.32
C THR A 655 -19.55 -0.10 -7.55
N LYS A 656 -18.47 0.58 -7.97
CA LYS A 656 -18.47 1.43 -9.17
C LYS A 656 -18.17 0.61 -10.41
N ARG A 657 -17.16 -0.26 -10.35
CA ARG A 657 -16.72 -1.06 -11.50
C ARG A 657 -17.46 -2.38 -11.66
N ASN A 658 -18.03 -2.91 -10.58
CA ASN A 658 -18.79 -4.15 -10.64
C ASN A 658 -20.24 -3.88 -11.08
N GLU A 659 -20.46 -3.87 -12.40
CA GLU A 659 -21.77 -3.64 -13.02
C GLU A 659 -22.84 -4.59 -12.48
N LYS A 660 -22.52 -5.88 -12.27
CA LYS A 660 -23.47 -6.85 -11.72
C LYS A 660 -23.94 -6.49 -10.31
N SER A 661 -23.02 -6.02 -9.46
CA SER A 661 -23.35 -5.57 -8.09
C SER A 661 -24.13 -4.26 -8.10
N LYS A 662 -23.81 -3.35 -9.04
CA LYS A 662 -24.55 -2.10 -9.25
C LYS A 662 -25.98 -2.38 -9.72
N GLU A 663 -26.15 -3.22 -10.73
CA GLU A 663 -27.46 -3.66 -11.24
C GLU A 663 -28.31 -4.33 -10.16
N TYR A 664 -27.70 -5.20 -9.33
CA TYR A 664 -28.38 -5.83 -8.21
C TYR A 664 -28.87 -4.79 -7.18
N ARG A 665 -28.03 -3.81 -6.85
CA ARG A 665 -28.35 -2.75 -5.89
C ARG A 665 -29.43 -1.80 -6.43
N GLU A 666 -29.31 -1.37 -7.69
CA GLU A 666 -30.32 -0.56 -8.38
C GLU A 666 -31.65 -1.30 -8.56
N ALA A 667 -31.64 -2.62 -8.77
CA ALA A 667 -32.85 -3.43 -8.79
C ALA A 667 -33.51 -3.48 -7.42
N MET A 668 -32.74 -3.66 -6.35
CA MET A 668 -33.24 -3.67 -4.97
C MET A 668 -33.81 -2.31 -4.57
N GLU A 669 -33.14 -1.21 -4.92
CA GLU A 669 -33.61 0.16 -4.70
C GLU A 669 -34.90 0.46 -5.46
N ARG A 670 -35.02 0.00 -6.73
CA ARG A 670 -36.26 0.12 -7.49
C ARG A 670 -37.42 -0.62 -6.84
N VAL A 671 -37.20 -1.84 -6.35
CA VAL A 671 -38.22 -2.62 -5.63
C VAL A 671 -38.64 -1.89 -4.35
N MET A 672 -37.68 -1.41 -3.55
CA MET A 672 -37.96 -0.65 -2.33
C MET A 672 -38.70 0.66 -2.60
N HIS A 673 -38.33 1.37 -3.66
CA HIS A 673 -39.01 2.61 -4.06
C HIS A 673 -40.44 2.34 -4.54
N GLU A 674 -40.64 1.26 -5.32
CA GLU A 674 -41.97 0.83 -5.75
C GLU A 674 -42.84 0.39 -4.55
N GLU A 675 -42.28 -0.35 -3.58
CA GLU A 675 -42.96 -0.70 -2.34
C GLU A 675 -43.32 0.53 -1.51
N HIS A 676 -42.41 1.51 -1.41
CA HIS A 676 -42.66 2.77 -0.72
C HIS A 676 -43.78 3.58 -1.40
N LEU A 677 -43.80 3.64 -2.74
CA LEU A 677 -44.87 4.26 -3.51
C LEU A 677 -46.22 3.54 -3.30
N ARG A 678 -46.24 2.20 -3.30
CA ARG A 678 -47.44 1.42 -2.98
C ARG A 678 -47.92 1.66 -1.54
N GLN A 679 -47.02 1.85 -0.59
CA GLN A 679 -47.36 2.21 0.79
C GLN A 679 -47.89 3.65 0.92
N MET A 680 -47.39 4.58 0.09
CA MET A 680 -47.91 5.95 0.01
C MET A 680 -49.30 6.00 -0.65
N GLU A 681 -49.52 5.26 -1.74
CA GLU A 681 -50.84 5.12 -2.38
C GLU A 681 -51.87 4.45 -1.45
N ALA A 682 -51.43 3.57 -0.54
CA ALA A 682 -52.28 2.96 0.48
C ALA A 682 -52.63 3.87 1.67
N GLN A 683 -52.23 5.15 1.69
CA GLN A 683 -52.79 6.15 2.61
C GLN A 683 -54.24 6.46 2.23
N LEU A 684 -55.12 5.49 2.52
CA LEU A 684 -56.57 5.50 2.32
C LEU A 684 -57.22 6.73 2.97
N ASP A 685 -58.16 7.34 2.23
CA ASP A 685 -59.05 8.39 2.74
C ASP A 685 -59.75 7.91 4.02
N TYR A 686 -59.36 8.50 5.15
CA TYR A 686 -59.75 8.07 6.50
C TYR A 686 -61.24 8.31 6.80
N LEU A 687 -61.94 9.11 5.98
CA LEU A 687 -63.38 9.39 6.11
C LEU A 687 -64.24 8.67 5.07
N ALA A 688 -63.66 8.18 3.97
CA ALA A 688 -64.42 7.57 2.86
C ALA A 688 -65.36 6.40 3.27
N PRO A 689 -64.97 5.45 4.15
CA PRO A 689 -65.86 4.36 4.56
C PRO A 689 -67.06 4.82 5.40
N PHE A 690 -66.94 5.95 6.08
CA PHE A 690 -67.99 6.52 6.93
C PHE A 690 -68.90 7.46 6.13
N LEU A 691 -68.35 8.20 5.16
CA LEU A 691 -69.12 9.04 4.23
C LEU A 691 -69.96 8.21 3.25
N ALA A 692 -69.52 7.00 2.87
CA ALA A 692 -70.27 6.09 2.00
C ALA A 692 -71.55 5.52 2.61
N GLN A 693 -71.71 5.61 3.94
CA GLN A 693 -72.91 5.14 4.66
C GLN A 693 -74.05 6.17 4.66
N LEU A 694 -73.80 7.39 4.17
CA LEU A 694 -74.80 8.44 4.05
C LEU A 694 -75.45 8.44 2.65
N PRO A 695 -76.77 8.73 2.56
CA PRO A 695 -77.44 8.82 1.26
C PRO A 695 -76.85 9.95 0.40
N PRO A 696 -76.69 9.78 -0.93
CA PRO A 696 -76.03 10.77 -1.78
C PRO A 696 -76.88 12.04 -1.91
N GLY A 697 -76.31 13.20 -1.52
CA GLY A 697 -76.87 14.53 -1.85
C GLY A 697 -77.37 15.39 -0.69
N GLU A 698 -77.39 14.92 0.55
CA GLU A 698 -77.72 15.76 1.72
C GLU A 698 -76.46 16.43 2.30
N LYS A 699 -76.55 17.75 2.58
CA LYS A 699 -75.50 18.46 3.31
C LYS A 699 -75.42 17.91 4.73
N LEU A 700 -74.23 17.48 5.12
CA LEU A 700 -73.95 16.88 6.42
C LEU A 700 -74.44 17.79 7.56
N THR A 701 -75.41 17.33 8.36
CA THR A 701 -75.86 18.10 9.54
C THR A 701 -74.83 18.03 10.67
N ARG A 702 -74.80 19.05 11.55
CA ARG A 702 -73.83 19.13 12.66
C ARG A 702 -73.80 17.86 13.53
N TRP A 703 -74.96 17.30 13.83
CA TRP A 703 -75.05 16.07 14.61
C TRP A 703 -74.48 14.87 13.87
N GLN A 704 -74.70 14.77 12.55
CA GLN A 704 -74.10 13.72 11.71
C GLN A 704 -72.57 13.90 11.60
N ALA A 705 -72.06 15.13 11.54
CA ALA A 705 -70.62 15.41 11.48
C ALA A 705 -69.89 15.02 12.78
N VAL A 706 -70.47 15.36 13.94
CA VAL A 706 -69.93 14.95 15.25
C VAL A 706 -69.98 13.43 15.39
N ARG A 707 -71.10 12.82 15.02
CA ARG A 707 -71.26 11.37 15.06
C ARG A 707 -70.24 10.64 14.17
N LEU A 708 -70.00 11.12 12.95
CA LEU A 708 -68.98 10.55 12.04
C LEU A 708 -67.56 10.72 12.59
N LYS A 709 -67.25 11.87 13.21
CA LYS A 709 -65.97 12.09 13.89
C LYS A 709 -65.79 11.04 15.00
N ASP A 710 -66.80 10.86 15.84
CA ASP A 710 -66.75 9.95 16.99
C ASP A 710 -66.70 8.48 16.55
N GLU A 711 -67.42 8.10 15.50
CA GLU A 711 -67.38 6.76 14.91
C GLU A 711 -66.01 6.47 14.27
N CYS A 712 -65.42 7.43 13.54
CA CYS A 712 -64.09 7.31 12.96
C CYS A 712 -63.00 7.17 14.04
N LEU A 713 -63.07 7.99 15.09
CA LEU A 713 -62.14 7.91 16.23
C LEU A 713 -62.32 6.62 17.03
N SER A 714 -63.55 6.15 17.22
CA SER A 714 -63.84 4.90 17.91
C SER A 714 -63.31 3.68 17.15
N ASP A 715 -63.53 3.61 15.83
CA ASP A 715 -62.97 2.56 14.97
C ASP A 715 -61.44 2.58 14.97
N PHE A 716 -60.83 3.77 14.89
CA PHE A 716 -59.37 3.89 14.98
C PHE A 716 -58.83 3.44 16.35
N LYS A 717 -59.52 3.77 17.43
CA LYS A 717 -59.17 3.30 18.79
C LYS A 717 -59.26 1.78 18.88
N GLN A 718 -60.31 1.16 18.34
CA GLN A 718 -60.42 -0.30 18.31
C GLN A 718 -59.30 -0.95 17.50
N ARG A 719 -58.94 -0.41 16.34
CA ARG A 719 -57.81 -0.93 15.55
C ARG A 719 -56.46 -0.82 16.27
N LEU A 720 -56.24 0.24 17.03
CA LEU A 720 -55.05 0.37 17.87
C LEU A 720 -55.03 -0.69 18.98
N ILE A 721 -56.18 -0.97 19.60
CA ILE A 721 -56.33 -2.02 20.62
C ILE A 721 -56.12 -3.40 20.01
N ASP A 722 -56.77 -3.72 18.89
CA ASP A 722 -56.63 -5.00 18.19
C ASP A 722 -55.19 -5.25 17.75
N LYS A 723 -54.49 -4.20 17.32
CA LYS A 723 -53.07 -4.27 16.97
C LYS A 723 -52.19 -4.57 18.18
N ALA A 724 -52.47 -3.97 19.33
CA ALA A 724 -51.77 -4.29 20.58
C ALA A 724 -52.03 -5.74 21.00
N ASN A 725 -53.29 -6.19 20.92
CA ASN A 725 -53.68 -7.57 21.24
C ASN A 725 -53.02 -8.58 20.30
N LEU A 726 -52.89 -8.27 19.01
CA LEU A 726 -52.21 -9.14 18.05
C LEU A 726 -50.71 -9.27 18.34
N ILE A 727 -50.04 -8.16 18.69
CA ILE A 727 -48.62 -8.19 19.06
C ILE A 727 -48.43 -8.99 20.35
N GLN A 728 -49.30 -8.78 21.34
CA GLN A 728 -49.32 -9.52 22.60
C GLN A 728 -49.52 -11.03 22.38
N ALA A 729 -50.50 -11.43 21.56
CA ALA A 729 -50.76 -12.83 21.25
C ALA A 729 -49.57 -13.51 20.55
N ARG A 730 -48.86 -12.79 19.67
CA ARG A 730 -47.63 -13.30 19.03
C ARG A 730 -46.48 -13.43 20.02
N PHE A 731 -46.33 -12.47 20.93
CA PHE A 731 -45.34 -12.53 22.00
C PHE A 731 -45.57 -13.75 22.90
N GLU A 732 -46.82 -13.98 23.31
CA GLU A 732 -47.20 -15.13 24.14
C GLU A 732 -46.96 -16.45 23.42
N LYS A 733 -47.29 -16.52 22.11
CA LYS A 733 -47.06 -17.72 21.30
C LYS A 733 -45.57 -18.08 21.20
N GLU A 734 -44.71 -17.12 20.83
CA GLU A 734 -43.26 -17.37 20.71
C GLU A 734 -42.65 -17.73 22.08
N THR A 735 -43.15 -17.12 23.17
CA THR A 735 -42.72 -17.46 24.54
C THR A 735 -43.10 -18.88 24.92
N GLN A 736 -44.32 -19.31 24.59
CA GLN A 736 -44.78 -20.69 24.83
C GLN A 736 -44.03 -21.71 23.98
N GLU A 737 -43.69 -21.40 22.73
CA GLU A 737 -42.91 -22.28 21.85
C GLU A 737 -41.48 -22.45 22.37
N LEU A 738 -40.85 -21.37 22.86
CA LEU A 738 -39.54 -21.45 23.51
C LEU A 738 -39.60 -22.31 24.78
N GLN A 739 -40.61 -22.13 25.63
CA GLN A 739 -40.78 -22.95 26.84
C GLN A 739 -40.97 -24.44 26.53
N LYS A 740 -41.78 -24.77 25.51
CA LYS A 740 -41.96 -26.17 25.06
C LYS A 740 -40.66 -26.78 24.55
N LYS A 741 -39.86 -26.00 23.81
CA LYS A 741 -38.56 -26.45 23.30
C LYS A 741 -37.51 -26.61 24.42
N GLN A 742 -37.55 -25.77 25.44
CA GLN A 742 -36.74 -25.92 26.65
C GLN A 742 -37.09 -27.18 27.44
N GLN A 743 -38.39 -27.48 27.60
CA GLN A 743 -38.86 -28.71 28.24
C GLN A 743 -38.45 -29.96 27.44
N TRP A 744 -38.62 -29.93 26.12
CA TRP A 744 -38.15 -31.01 25.25
C TRP A 744 -36.64 -31.26 25.38
N TYR A 745 -35.83 -30.19 25.42
CA TYR A 745 -34.38 -30.34 25.60
C TYR A 745 -34.02 -30.96 26.96
N GLN A 746 -34.72 -30.59 28.04
CA GLN A 746 -34.53 -31.20 29.37
C GLN A 746 -34.86 -32.70 29.39
N GLU A 747 -35.89 -33.13 28.64
CA GLU A 747 -36.30 -34.53 28.55
C GLU A 747 -35.36 -35.37 27.65
N ASN A 748 -34.79 -34.76 26.61
CA ASN A 748 -34.00 -35.44 25.57
C ASN A 748 -32.47 -35.28 25.72
N GLN A 749 -32.00 -34.57 26.75
CA GLN A 749 -30.59 -34.17 26.93
C GLN A 749 -29.58 -35.33 26.88
N VAL A 750 -29.96 -36.53 27.34
CA VAL A 750 -29.05 -37.70 27.40
C VAL A 750 -28.91 -38.41 26.05
N THR A 751 -29.79 -38.09 25.09
CA THR A 751 -29.89 -38.75 23.78
C THR A 751 -29.49 -37.86 22.59
N LEU A 752 -29.11 -36.60 22.82
CA LEU A 752 -28.76 -35.65 21.74
C LEU A 752 -27.31 -35.81 21.28
N THR A 753 -27.09 -35.58 19.98
CA THR A 753 -25.76 -35.43 19.39
C THR A 753 -25.26 -33.97 19.55
N PRO A 754 -23.94 -33.70 19.49
CA PRO A 754 -23.42 -32.33 19.58
C PRO A 754 -23.99 -31.39 18.48
N GLU A 755 -24.31 -31.93 17.31
CA GLU A 755 -24.94 -31.17 16.21
C GLU A 755 -26.39 -30.75 16.55
N ASP A 756 -27.12 -31.61 17.26
CA ASP A 756 -28.48 -31.31 17.73
C ASP A 756 -28.47 -30.27 18.87
N GLU A 757 -27.41 -30.24 19.69
CA GLU A 757 -27.22 -29.25 20.74
C GLU A 757 -26.98 -27.85 20.16
N ASP A 758 -26.13 -27.75 19.13
CA ASP A 758 -25.88 -26.50 18.41
C ASP A 758 -27.15 -25.98 17.71
N LEU A 759 -27.92 -26.87 17.09
CA LEU A 759 -29.22 -26.52 16.50
C LEU A 759 -30.20 -25.99 17.56
N TYR A 760 -30.24 -26.59 18.74
CA TYR A 760 -31.07 -26.10 19.85
C TYR A 760 -30.62 -24.72 20.35
N LEU A 761 -29.32 -24.52 20.58
CA LEU A 761 -28.77 -23.22 21.00
C LEU A 761 -29.07 -22.12 19.99
N SER A 762 -28.92 -22.43 18.69
CA SER A 762 -29.27 -21.52 17.61
C SER A 762 -30.76 -21.16 17.64
N TYR A 763 -31.65 -22.14 17.84
CA TYR A 763 -33.09 -21.92 17.94
C TYR A 763 -33.45 -21.06 19.16
N CYS A 764 -32.87 -21.33 20.33
CA CYS A 764 -33.08 -20.53 21.53
C CYS A 764 -32.63 -19.07 21.34
N SER A 765 -31.48 -18.84 20.71
CA SER A 765 -30.99 -17.49 20.43
C SER A 765 -31.94 -16.72 19.49
N GLN A 766 -32.43 -17.38 18.43
CA GLN A 766 -33.37 -16.80 17.48
C GLN A 766 -34.75 -16.52 18.11
N ALA A 767 -35.27 -17.44 18.92
CA ALA A 767 -36.53 -17.26 19.62
C ALA A 767 -36.45 -16.12 20.65
N MET A 768 -35.38 -16.05 21.45
CA MET A 768 -35.16 -14.94 22.39
C MET A 768 -35.07 -13.58 21.68
N PHE A 769 -34.41 -13.53 20.52
CA PHE A 769 -34.35 -12.32 19.70
C PHE A 769 -35.74 -11.89 19.20
N ARG A 770 -36.56 -12.83 18.72
CA ARG A 770 -37.95 -12.55 18.28
C ARG A 770 -38.81 -12.04 19.43
N ILE A 771 -38.71 -12.64 20.61
CA ILE A 771 -39.43 -12.22 21.82
C ILE A 771 -39.05 -10.78 22.19
N ARG A 772 -37.75 -10.47 22.22
CA ARG A 772 -37.24 -9.11 22.52
C ARG A 772 -37.74 -8.07 21.51
N ILE A 773 -37.81 -8.42 20.22
CA ILE A 773 -38.38 -7.54 19.20
C ILE A 773 -39.87 -7.31 19.44
N LEU A 774 -40.63 -8.36 19.74
CA LEU A 774 -42.08 -8.25 19.99
C LEU A 774 -42.38 -7.41 21.23
N GLU A 775 -41.57 -7.55 22.28
CA GLU A 775 -41.62 -6.72 23.49
C GLU A 775 -41.34 -5.24 23.18
N GLN A 776 -40.24 -4.95 22.46
CA GLN A 776 -39.93 -3.59 22.04
C GLN A 776 -41.03 -2.99 21.15
N ARG A 777 -41.60 -3.79 20.24
CA ARG A 777 -42.72 -3.36 19.38
C ARG A 777 -43.98 -3.05 20.18
N LEU A 778 -44.27 -3.85 21.21
CA LEU A 778 -45.41 -3.62 22.10
C LEU A 778 -45.23 -2.34 22.92
N ASN A 779 -44.04 -2.14 23.51
CA ASN A 779 -43.74 -0.94 24.30
C ASN A 779 -43.79 0.32 23.43
N ARG A 780 -43.17 0.29 22.25
CA ARG A 780 -43.25 1.39 21.29
C ARG A 780 -44.69 1.65 20.83
N HIS A 781 -45.51 0.60 20.67
CA HIS A 781 -46.92 0.77 20.33
C HIS A 781 -47.73 1.42 21.46
N LYS A 782 -47.45 1.06 22.72
CA LYS A 782 -48.07 1.70 23.90
C LYS A 782 -47.76 3.19 23.99
N GLU A 783 -46.52 3.58 23.67
CA GLU A 783 -46.10 5.00 23.67
C GLU A 783 -46.68 5.79 22.50
N LEU A 784 -46.68 5.22 21.29
CA LEU A 784 -47.08 5.93 20.07
C LEU A 784 -48.59 5.92 19.80
N ALA A 785 -49.34 4.95 20.33
CA ALA A 785 -50.79 4.84 20.05
C ALA A 785 -51.59 6.07 20.52
N PRO A 786 -51.37 6.63 21.73
CA PRO A 786 -52.01 7.87 22.16
C PRO A 786 -51.67 9.06 21.25
N LEU A 787 -50.39 9.20 20.86
CA LEU A 787 -49.94 10.26 19.96
C LEU A 787 -50.60 10.18 18.58
N LYS A 788 -50.74 8.97 18.04
CA LYS A 788 -51.43 8.74 16.76
C LYS A 788 -52.93 9.01 16.84
N TYR A 789 -53.56 8.69 17.97
CA TYR A 789 -54.97 9.00 18.21
C TYR A 789 -55.20 10.52 18.24
N LEU A 790 -54.36 11.25 18.99
CA LEU A 790 -54.40 12.72 19.05
C LEU A 790 -54.13 13.36 17.69
N ALA A 791 -53.16 12.84 16.93
CA ALA A 791 -52.86 13.34 15.59
C ALA A 791 -54.02 13.12 14.60
N LEU A 792 -54.74 12.00 14.69
CA LEU A 792 -55.93 11.77 13.86
C LEU A 792 -57.08 12.68 14.28
N GLU A 793 -57.28 12.88 15.58
CA GLU A 793 -58.26 13.84 16.09
C GLU A 793 -57.97 15.26 15.58
N GLU A 794 -56.72 15.71 15.65
CA GLU A 794 -56.31 17.02 15.14
C GLU A 794 -56.50 17.12 13.61
N LYS A 795 -56.23 16.05 12.86
CA LYS A 795 -56.49 15.99 11.41
C LYS A 795 -57.98 16.08 11.10
N LEU A 796 -58.84 15.37 11.83
CA LEU A 796 -60.30 15.45 11.68
C LEU A 796 -60.84 16.85 12.03
N TYR A 797 -60.22 17.53 13.01
CA TYR A 797 -60.55 18.92 13.36
C TYR A 797 -60.12 19.94 12.30
N LYS A 798 -59.12 19.63 11.48
CA LYS A 798 -58.57 20.50 10.41
C LYS A 798 -59.02 20.09 9.00
N ASP A 799 -59.79 19.01 8.87
CA ASP A 799 -60.26 18.49 7.58
C ASP A 799 -61.32 19.43 6.94
N PRO A 800 -61.13 19.91 5.69
CA PRO A 800 -62.09 20.77 5.00
C PRO A 800 -63.53 20.25 4.99
N ARG A 801 -63.73 18.92 4.97
CA ARG A 801 -65.05 18.27 4.91
C ARG A 801 -65.83 18.32 6.24
N LEU A 802 -65.15 18.51 7.37
CA LEU A 802 -65.75 18.55 8.72
C LEU A 802 -65.57 19.92 9.40
N VAL A 803 -64.53 20.66 9.05
CA VAL A 803 -64.15 21.97 9.60
C VAL A 803 -65.26 23.01 9.48
N GLU A 804 -65.93 23.11 8.32
CA GLU A 804 -66.96 24.13 8.08
C GLU A 804 -68.18 23.94 9.00
N ILE A 805 -68.45 22.71 9.44
CA ILE A 805 -69.62 22.34 10.24
C ILE A 805 -69.29 22.34 11.74
N LEU A 806 -68.04 22.05 12.11
CA LEU A 806 -67.59 21.97 13.50
C LEU A 806 -67.09 23.32 14.08
N LYS A 807 -66.82 24.35 13.25
CA LYS A 807 -66.24 25.65 13.68
C LYS A 807 -67.22 26.73 14.16
N VAL A 808 -68.54 26.49 14.23
CA VAL A 808 -69.47 27.53 14.73
C VAL A 808 -69.52 27.53 16.28
N PHE A 809 -68.56 28.31 16.80
CA PHE A 809 -68.29 28.83 18.14
C PHE A 809 -67.57 27.96 19.18
N VAL A 810 -66.50 28.60 19.68
CA VAL A 810 -65.88 28.56 21.02
C VAL A 810 -66.84 28.07 22.11
#